data_AF-A0A1A1VSH1-F1
#
_entry.id   AF-A0A1A1VSH1-F1
#
_cell.length_a   1.000
_cell.length_b   1.000
_cell.length_c   1.000
_cell.angle_alpha   90.00
_cell.angle_beta   90.00
_cell.angle_gamma   90.00
#
_symmetry.space_group_name_H-M   'P 1'
#
loop_
_entity.id
_entity.type
_entity.pdbx_description
1 polymer ?
#
loop_
_entity_poly.entity_id
_entity_poly.type
_entity_poly.pdbx_seq_one_letter_code
_entity_poly.pdbx_strand_id
1 'polypeptide(L)'
;MGLAVLVGLREQLRAHNLYDTGRGPKDRSPTADVAACRDARTLDGTNNDLQYPMMGSMGSRFGRNVATTLTYPEDQQRILEPNPRLISQRILARDSFKPASTLNLLAAAWIQFEVHDWFSHDTTDDNPWEIPVAASDPWPAPTLTIKRTAPDPSPDASGPPTFVTKDTHWWDGSQIYGNTKGFADGLRTGELGQVRIDNVGLHPEELETELDPHGAIRANFWVGLALLHSLFMREHNAICRELHRHYPEMSDQQLYDKARLVNSALMAKIHTVEWTPAIIAHPTTETAMHANWSGLLGQRFDDRFGRITSSEVLQGIPGSMTNHDGVPYSLTEEFVAVYRMHPLIPDDYTLRSLRNDEELARYQLPDLLVPHVRERLAQWEADDLLYSMGVASPGQITLHNFPVHLQDFRRVNDIPIDLAAADIVRTRERGVPRYNAFRRMIRLKPAATFEDLTDNPVWAEELRQIYGDVERVDLMVGLYAEPKPPGFGFSDTAFRIFILMASRRLRSDRFFTTDFTPATYTDAGMNWVKTNSMRTVLLRHFPALEPTLRSVTNPFAPWPRTPARPPTRMSAPATAARRYPPAPGPRPTYVPYSDALEQPGAEEDREIEATVRALRGNNEWAYKKFHHGLRDAHAKTLAVLRGELTVYPDLPPELAQGLFAQPGSYQVITRLSTTSGVIRSDQIRGVHGLAIKVLDVAGDRILSDDEAATQDFLLVTHREFPFADVRAYLRRGMPLAWLLARLSDPALSAVGALLTGVKPVLAKVGVALPNAVEIFIESNTHILGQTFYSAAPIRWGDHVAKFEVAPLSESVKALTGQLLAADTGYDAYRSQVFDFFAANTAEYELRAQLCTDLTRMPIEDATVPWPEELSPHIGVAKLRYSQQNPDSPDRRYFGDDVLSYNSWRGLEAHRPLGPINRLKLKVYEASSNFRHDKNNVRPLEPTVADLPE
;
A
#
# COMPACT_ATOMS: atom_id res chain seq x y z
N MET A 1 18.38 0.76 8.51
CA MET A 1 18.98 2.04 8.96
C MET A 1 17.93 3.13 9.20
N GLY A 2 17.03 3.43 8.25
CA GLY A 2 15.99 4.47 8.42
C GLY A 2 15.11 4.33 9.67
N LEU A 3 14.66 3.11 10.01
CA LEU A 3 13.89 2.87 11.24
C LEU A 3 14.67 3.25 12.52
N ALA A 4 15.96 2.94 12.58
CA ALA A 4 16.79 3.29 13.73
C ALA A 4 16.96 4.82 13.84
N VAL A 5 17.05 5.53 12.70
CA VAL A 5 17.05 6.98 12.66
C VAL A 5 15.74 7.55 13.18
N LEU A 6 14.58 7.02 12.75
CA LEU A 6 13.27 7.47 13.26
C LEU A 6 13.11 7.22 14.76
N VAL A 7 13.58 6.08 15.28
CA VAL A 7 13.59 5.82 16.73
C VAL A 7 14.46 6.85 17.44
N GLY A 8 15.70 7.08 16.98
CA GLY A 8 16.59 8.07 17.58
C GLY A 8 16.01 9.49 17.58
N LEU A 9 15.39 9.89 16.46
CA LEU A 9 14.70 11.18 16.33
C LEU A 9 13.52 11.28 17.31
N ARG A 10 12.71 10.24 17.41
CA ARG A 10 11.57 10.21 18.33
C ARG A 10 12.02 10.36 19.78
N GLU A 11 13.05 9.65 20.20
CA GLU A 11 13.57 9.75 21.57
C GLU A 11 14.20 11.12 21.85
N GLN A 12 14.91 11.71 20.88
CA GLN A 12 15.42 13.09 20.98
C GLN A 12 14.28 14.11 21.15
N LEU A 13 13.22 14.00 20.34
CA LEU A 13 12.07 14.89 20.39
C LEU A 13 11.27 14.70 21.69
N ARG A 14 11.09 13.45 22.17
CA ARG A 14 10.45 13.19 23.48
C ARG A 14 11.19 13.88 24.62
N ALA A 15 12.53 13.79 24.63
CA ALA A 15 13.35 14.36 25.68
C ALA A 15 13.43 15.89 25.67
N HIS A 16 13.19 16.54 24.52
CA HIS A 16 13.53 17.95 24.33
C HIS A 16 12.44 18.82 23.70
N ASN A 17 11.32 18.25 23.28
CA ASN A 17 10.27 18.95 22.53
C ASN A 17 8.88 18.66 23.09
N LEU A 18 8.77 18.43 24.40
CA LEU A 18 7.52 18.37 25.13
C LEU A 18 7.59 19.37 26.28
N TYR A 19 6.71 20.36 26.24
CA TYR A 19 6.64 21.41 27.26
C TYR A 19 5.21 21.56 27.75
N ASP A 20 5.07 21.41 29.07
CA ASP A 20 3.81 21.65 29.76
C ASP A 20 3.53 23.16 29.83
N THR A 21 2.29 23.54 29.53
CA THR A 21 1.77 24.90 29.74
C THR A 21 1.02 25.01 31.07
N GLY A 22 1.04 23.95 31.88
CA GLY A 22 0.47 23.87 33.21
C GLY A 22 -1.05 23.91 33.18
N ARG A 23 -1.63 24.28 34.32
CA ARG A 23 -3.07 24.49 34.47
C ARG A 23 -3.36 25.84 35.07
N GLY A 24 -4.56 26.33 34.78
CA GLY A 24 -5.09 27.53 35.38
C GLY A 24 -5.42 27.32 36.86
N PRO A 25 -5.32 28.37 37.71
CA PRO A 25 -5.76 28.30 39.10
C PRO A 25 -7.25 27.94 39.29
N LYS A 26 -8.04 28.03 38.22
CA LYS A 26 -9.48 27.74 38.20
C LYS A 26 -9.80 26.32 37.70
N ASP A 27 -8.80 25.56 37.23
CA ASP A 27 -8.99 24.19 36.76
C ASP A 27 -9.21 23.27 37.96
N ARG A 28 -10.47 22.89 38.18
CA ARG A 28 -10.86 21.97 39.26
C ARG A 28 -10.96 20.55 38.72
N SER A 29 -10.35 19.59 39.42
CA SER A 29 -10.57 18.18 39.13
C SER A 29 -12.05 17.82 39.28
N PRO A 30 -12.63 16.96 38.42
CA PRO A 30 -14.01 16.57 38.52
C PRO A 30 -14.21 15.73 39.78
N THR A 31 -15.41 15.76 40.36
CA THR A 31 -15.82 14.87 41.47
C THR A 31 -16.36 13.53 40.95
N ALA A 32 -15.93 13.09 39.76
CA ALA A 32 -16.49 11.90 39.11
C ALA A 32 -16.15 10.62 39.89
N ASP A 33 -17.05 9.65 39.84
CA ASP A 33 -16.80 8.31 40.38
C ASP A 33 -15.77 7.60 39.47
N VAL A 34 -14.52 7.55 39.96
CA VAL A 34 -13.39 6.88 39.28
C VAL A 34 -13.74 5.44 38.91
N ALA A 35 -14.62 4.75 39.66
CA ALA A 35 -15.04 3.39 39.33
C ALA A 35 -15.87 3.33 38.03
N ALA A 36 -16.76 4.29 37.80
CA ALA A 36 -17.62 4.34 36.62
C ALA A 36 -16.83 4.63 35.33
N CYS A 37 -15.69 5.31 35.43
CA CYS A 37 -14.85 5.68 34.28
C CYS A 37 -13.76 4.65 33.96
N ARG A 38 -13.54 3.60 34.77
CA ARG A 38 -12.45 2.63 34.52
C ARG A 38 -12.56 1.93 33.18
N ASP A 39 -13.79 1.65 32.77
CA ASP A 39 -14.10 0.75 31.66
C ASP A 39 -14.80 1.43 30.48
N ALA A 40 -14.81 2.76 30.48
CA ALA A 40 -15.52 3.60 29.51
C ALA A 40 -14.79 4.95 29.30
N ARG A 41 -14.88 5.51 28.09
CA ARG A 41 -14.42 6.87 27.80
C ARG A 41 -15.49 7.88 28.21
N THR A 42 -15.11 8.88 29.00
CA THR A 42 -16.00 10.00 29.39
C THR A 42 -16.29 10.90 28.19
N LEU A 43 -17.35 11.70 28.26
CA LEU A 43 -17.72 12.62 27.17
C LEU A 43 -16.78 13.82 27.07
N ASP A 44 -16.30 14.32 28.20
CA ASP A 44 -15.43 15.51 28.28
C ASP A 44 -13.93 15.16 28.28
N GLY A 45 -13.58 13.88 28.15
CA GLY A 45 -12.20 13.39 28.17
C GLY A 45 -11.56 13.34 29.56
N THR A 46 -12.31 13.60 30.63
CA THR A 46 -11.80 13.48 32.01
C THR A 46 -11.60 12.03 32.43
N ASN A 47 -10.74 11.78 33.41
CA ASN A 47 -10.45 10.45 33.96
C ASN A 47 -9.92 9.44 32.92
N ASN A 48 -9.34 9.92 31.82
CA ASN A 48 -8.46 9.08 31.01
C ASN A 48 -7.21 8.76 31.83
N ASP A 49 -6.48 9.75 32.34
CA ASP A 49 -5.50 9.49 33.39
C ASP A 49 -6.15 9.53 34.78
N LEU A 50 -6.03 8.43 35.53
CA LEU A 50 -6.66 8.29 36.84
C LEU A 50 -5.96 9.07 37.96
N GLN A 51 -4.69 9.45 37.76
CA GLN A 51 -3.93 10.29 38.68
C GLN A 51 -4.10 11.78 38.35
N TYR A 52 -4.31 12.10 37.07
CA TYR A 52 -4.51 13.46 36.56
C TYR A 52 -5.83 13.60 35.81
N PRO A 53 -7.00 13.61 36.50
CA PRO A 53 -8.32 13.52 35.87
C PRO A 53 -8.64 14.51 34.74
N MET A 54 -8.14 15.75 34.75
CA MET A 54 -8.42 16.69 33.65
C MET A 54 -7.39 16.61 32.50
N MET A 55 -6.49 15.63 32.49
CA MET A 55 -5.45 15.59 31.46
C MET A 55 -6.10 15.29 30.11
N GLY A 56 -5.82 16.14 29.11
CA GLY A 56 -6.39 16.02 27.78
C GLY A 56 -7.92 16.21 27.71
N SER A 57 -8.59 16.64 28.78
CA SER A 57 -10.03 16.91 28.76
C SER A 57 -10.34 18.22 28.02
N MET A 58 -11.62 18.44 27.70
CA MET A 58 -12.10 19.76 27.30
C MET A 58 -11.63 20.85 28.28
N GLY A 59 -11.32 22.04 27.77
CA GLY A 59 -10.79 23.15 28.55
C GLY A 59 -9.31 23.01 28.93
N SER A 60 -8.65 21.90 28.60
CA SER A 60 -7.20 21.76 28.80
C SER A 60 -6.44 22.78 27.96
N ARG A 61 -5.31 23.27 28.49
CA ARG A 61 -4.38 24.08 27.70
C ARG A 61 -3.70 23.24 26.63
N PHE A 62 -3.48 23.84 25.46
CA PHE A 62 -2.56 23.29 24.48
C PHE A 62 -1.13 23.30 25.04
N GLY A 63 -0.43 22.19 24.90
CA GLY A 63 1.01 22.11 25.22
C GLY A 63 1.87 22.79 24.15
N ARG A 64 3.20 22.70 24.29
CA ARG A 64 4.15 23.18 23.27
C ARG A 64 5.16 22.12 22.88
N ASN A 65 5.57 22.13 21.62
CA ASN A 65 6.73 21.36 21.12
C ASN A 65 8.03 22.16 21.05
N VAL A 66 7.97 23.44 21.39
CA VAL A 66 9.11 24.35 21.50
C VAL A 66 9.11 25.00 22.88
N ALA A 67 10.28 25.49 23.32
CA ALA A 67 10.43 26.04 24.66
C ALA A 67 9.46 27.22 24.88
N THR A 68 8.71 27.19 25.99
CA THR A 68 7.67 28.20 26.31
C THR A 68 8.23 29.62 26.43
N THR A 69 9.51 29.78 26.80
CA THR A 69 10.19 31.08 26.81
C THR A 69 10.33 31.71 25.42
N LEU A 70 10.10 30.94 24.34
CA LEU A 70 10.20 31.36 22.95
C LEU A 70 8.83 31.42 22.26
N THR A 71 7.73 31.24 22.98
CA THR A 71 6.37 31.23 22.42
C THR A 71 5.59 32.51 22.70
N TYR A 72 6.28 33.61 22.98
CA TYR A 72 5.65 34.93 23.03
C TYR A 72 5.29 35.35 21.61
N PRO A 73 4.05 35.80 21.35
CA PRO A 73 3.70 36.35 20.07
C PRO A 73 4.54 37.60 19.78
N GLU A 74 4.78 37.87 18.50
CA GLU A 74 5.36 39.14 18.06
C GLU A 74 4.44 40.31 18.48
N ASP A 75 4.96 41.54 18.45
CA ASP A 75 4.12 42.70 18.71
C ASP A 75 2.94 42.78 17.71
N GLN A 76 1.88 43.48 18.11
CA GLN A 76 0.62 43.50 17.36
C GLN A 76 0.78 44.00 15.92
N GLN A 77 1.75 44.88 15.65
CA GLN A 77 2.01 45.37 14.30
C GLN A 77 2.73 44.29 13.48
N ARG A 78 3.74 43.65 14.06
CA ARG A 78 4.47 42.55 13.40
C ARG A 78 3.62 41.32 13.13
N ILE A 79 2.57 41.06 13.91
CA ILE A 79 1.60 39.99 13.62
C ILE A 79 0.94 40.20 12.26
N LEU A 80 0.76 41.45 11.80
CA LEU A 80 0.16 41.75 10.50
C LEU A 80 1.21 41.91 9.38
N GLU A 81 2.49 41.65 9.65
CA GLU A 81 3.58 41.83 8.69
C GLU A 81 4.38 40.53 8.39
N PRO A 82 4.56 40.18 7.10
CA PRO A 82 3.90 40.75 5.91
C PRO A 82 2.38 40.56 5.94
N ASN A 83 1.66 41.40 5.18
CA ASN A 83 0.20 41.42 5.16
C ASN A 83 -0.38 40.02 4.85
N PRO A 84 -1.19 39.42 5.74
CA PRO A 84 -1.73 38.07 5.54
C PRO A 84 -2.62 37.91 4.31
N ARG A 85 -3.38 38.94 3.93
CA ARG A 85 -4.21 38.92 2.71
C ARG A 85 -3.34 38.95 1.46
N LEU A 86 -2.25 39.72 1.47
CA LEU A 86 -1.26 39.70 0.38
C LEU A 86 -0.66 38.30 0.21
N ILE A 87 -0.28 37.64 1.30
CA ILE A 87 0.26 36.27 1.26
C ILE A 87 -0.80 35.30 0.71
N SER A 88 -2.02 35.38 1.23
CA SER A 88 -3.17 34.58 0.79
C SER A 88 -3.38 34.66 -0.73
N GLN A 89 -3.49 35.87 -1.27
CA GLN A 89 -3.76 36.07 -2.69
C GLN A 89 -2.57 35.76 -3.59
N ARG A 90 -1.35 36.09 -3.16
CA ARG A 90 -0.19 36.09 -4.06
C ARG A 90 0.53 34.76 -4.15
N ILE A 91 0.61 33.99 -3.06
CA ILE A 91 1.42 32.75 -3.02
C ILE A 91 0.65 31.52 -2.52
N LEU A 92 -0.53 31.69 -1.93
CA LEU A 92 -1.33 30.55 -1.48
C LEU A 92 -2.46 30.21 -2.45
N ALA A 93 -3.16 31.20 -2.99
CA ALA A 93 -4.31 31.03 -3.89
C ALA A 93 -4.00 30.05 -5.03
N ARG A 94 -4.93 29.12 -5.27
CA ARG A 94 -4.79 28.14 -6.35
C ARG A 94 -4.91 28.81 -7.71
N ASP A 95 -3.84 28.71 -8.49
CA ASP A 95 -3.79 29.13 -9.90
C ASP A 95 -4.33 28.02 -10.84
N SER A 96 -4.02 26.78 -10.49
CA SER A 96 -4.30 25.56 -11.21
C SER A 96 -4.33 24.41 -10.20
N PHE A 97 -5.28 23.49 -10.36
CA PHE A 97 -5.37 22.36 -9.44
C PHE A 97 -4.16 21.43 -9.61
N LYS A 98 -3.36 21.31 -8.55
CA LYS A 98 -2.20 20.40 -8.49
C LYS A 98 -2.63 19.15 -7.72
N PRO A 99 -2.94 18.01 -8.39
CA PRO A 99 -3.48 16.82 -7.73
C PRO A 99 -2.40 16.04 -6.97
N ALA A 100 -2.72 15.56 -5.78
CA ALA A 100 -1.95 14.56 -5.05
C ALA A 100 -2.34 13.17 -5.56
N SER A 101 -1.76 12.75 -6.69
CA SER A 101 -2.16 11.54 -7.43
C SER A 101 -1.90 10.21 -6.70
N THR A 102 -1.19 10.22 -5.59
CA THR A 102 -0.96 9.03 -4.73
C THR A 102 -2.07 8.80 -3.71
N LEU A 103 -2.98 9.76 -3.56
CA LEU A 103 -4.10 9.73 -2.63
C LEU A 103 -5.43 9.87 -3.38
N ASN A 104 -6.49 9.35 -2.77
CA ASN A 104 -7.84 9.72 -3.14
C ASN A 104 -8.42 10.79 -2.21
N LEU A 105 -9.57 11.34 -2.58
CA LEU A 105 -10.21 12.44 -1.88
C LEU A 105 -10.78 12.03 -0.52
N LEU A 106 -11.02 10.74 -0.29
CA LEU A 106 -11.37 10.22 1.04
C LEU A 106 -10.24 10.46 2.05
N ALA A 107 -8.98 10.50 1.62
CA ALA A 107 -7.86 10.83 2.51
C ALA A 107 -7.94 12.27 3.04
N ALA A 108 -8.45 13.21 2.23
CA ALA A 108 -8.67 14.60 2.66
C ALA A 108 -9.85 14.72 3.64
N ALA A 109 -10.95 14.04 3.34
CA ALA A 109 -12.10 13.96 4.25
C ALA A 109 -11.71 13.32 5.59
N TRP A 110 -10.92 12.24 5.55
CA TRP A 110 -10.45 11.51 6.73
C TRP A 110 -9.66 12.41 7.67
N ILE A 111 -8.73 13.21 7.15
CA ILE A 111 -7.89 13.98 8.05
C ILE A 111 -8.64 15.12 8.72
N GLN A 112 -9.62 15.71 8.04
CA GLN A 112 -10.51 16.67 8.68
C GLN A 112 -11.42 15.98 9.71
N PHE A 113 -11.91 14.78 9.41
CA PHE A 113 -12.73 13.98 10.33
C PHE A 113 -11.99 13.67 11.64
N GLU A 114 -10.69 13.42 11.56
CA GLU A 114 -9.84 13.18 12.73
C GLU A 114 -9.50 14.47 13.48
N VAL A 115 -9.28 15.59 12.77
CA VAL A 115 -9.09 16.90 13.43
C VAL A 115 -10.32 17.29 14.25
N HIS A 116 -11.53 16.93 13.80
CA HIS A 116 -12.77 17.14 14.55
C HIS A 116 -12.87 16.30 15.84
N ASP A 117 -12.00 15.29 16.03
CA ASP A 117 -11.87 14.57 17.31
C ASP A 117 -10.85 15.22 18.25
N TRP A 118 -9.82 15.85 17.69
CA TRP A 118 -8.59 16.11 18.42
C TRP A 118 -8.50 17.49 19.07
N PHE A 119 -8.98 18.53 18.39
CA PHE A 119 -8.85 19.90 18.88
C PHE A 119 -9.73 20.89 18.14
N SER A 120 -10.12 21.93 18.88
CA SER A 120 -10.52 23.20 18.29
C SER A 120 -10.23 24.34 19.25
N HIS A 121 -10.07 25.54 18.69
CA HIS A 121 -9.93 26.78 19.43
C HIS A 121 -11.19 27.61 19.30
N ASP A 122 -11.60 28.25 20.39
CA ASP A 122 -12.66 29.25 20.33
C ASP A 122 -12.16 30.58 19.77
N THR A 123 -13.10 31.42 19.34
CA THR A 123 -12.83 32.79 18.90
C THR A 123 -13.68 33.80 19.66
N THR A 124 -13.16 35.02 19.82
CA THR A 124 -13.91 36.14 20.39
C THR A 124 -14.10 37.26 19.37
N ASP A 125 -15.25 37.94 19.46
CA ASP A 125 -15.55 39.18 18.74
C ASP A 125 -14.83 40.39 19.35
N ASP A 126 -14.18 40.23 20.50
CA ASP A 126 -13.44 41.29 21.16
C ASP A 126 -12.17 41.67 20.39
N ASN A 127 -12.09 42.94 19.99
CA ASN A 127 -10.92 43.54 19.36
C ASN A 127 -10.37 42.71 18.17
N PRO A 128 -11.16 42.42 17.13
CA PRO A 128 -10.73 41.55 16.03
C PRO A 128 -9.49 42.11 15.31
N TRP A 129 -8.78 41.25 14.59
CA TRP A 129 -7.70 41.69 13.71
C TRP A 129 -8.26 42.36 12.47
N GLU A 130 -7.83 43.59 12.21
CA GLU A 130 -8.19 44.37 11.02
C GLU A 130 -7.01 44.38 10.04
N ILE A 131 -7.11 43.62 8.95
CA ILE A 131 -6.07 43.54 7.92
C ILE A 131 -6.42 44.51 6.79
N PRO A 132 -5.56 45.49 6.46
CA PRO A 132 -5.79 46.36 5.31
C PRO A 132 -5.84 45.55 4.02
N VAL A 133 -6.83 45.84 3.18
CA VAL A 133 -7.00 45.22 1.88
C VAL A 133 -6.65 46.23 0.78
N ALA A 134 -5.94 45.79 -0.26
CA ALA A 134 -5.58 46.66 -1.38
C ALA A 134 -6.84 47.05 -2.17
N ALA A 135 -6.88 48.28 -2.71
CA ALA A 135 -8.04 48.78 -3.45
C ALA A 135 -8.40 47.96 -4.71
N SER A 136 -7.45 47.19 -5.23
CA SER A 136 -7.63 46.30 -6.39
C SER A 136 -8.05 44.87 -6.02
N ASP A 137 -8.10 44.52 -4.74
CA ASP A 137 -8.48 43.20 -4.27
C ASP A 137 -10.01 43.01 -4.37
N PRO A 138 -10.52 41.82 -4.75
CA PRO A 138 -11.96 41.56 -4.88
C PRO A 138 -12.72 41.51 -3.53
N TRP A 139 -12.05 41.60 -2.38
CA TRP A 139 -12.70 41.60 -1.08
C TRP A 139 -13.73 42.74 -0.94
N PRO A 140 -14.92 42.49 -0.36
CA PRO A 140 -16.01 43.46 -0.36
C PRO A 140 -15.80 44.69 0.55
N ALA A 141 -14.76 44.70 1.38
CA ALA A 141 -14.50 45.74 2.37
C ALA A 141 -13.04 46.24 2.32
N PRO A 142 -12.76 47.48 2.76
CA PRO A 142 -11.40 48.01 2.80
C PRO A 142 -10.50 47.32 3.84
N THR A 143 -11.11 46.61 4.80
CA THR A 143 -10.42 45.76 5.77
C THR A 143 -11.01 44.36 5.79
N LEU A 144 -10.14 43.37 6.03
CA LEU A 144 -10.48 41.99 6.32
C LEU A 144 -10.45 41.80 7.84
N THR A 145 -11.62 41.54 8.43
CA THR A 145 -11.78 41.33 9.87
C THR A 145 -11.62 39.85 10.21
N ILE A 146 -10.73 39.52 11.16
CA ILE A 146 -10.52 38.15 11.65
C ILE A 146 -10.70 38.13 13.16
N LYS A 147 -11.66 37.34 13.66
CA LYS A 147 -11.88 37.13 15.09
C LYS A 147 -10.62 36.59 15.77
N ARG A 148 -10.32 37.08 16.98
CA ARG A 148 -9.16 36.62 17.76
C ARG A 148 -9.40 35.23 18.31
N THR A 149 -8.33 34.47 18.53
CA THR A 149 -8.40 33.26 19.35
C THR A 149 -8.81 33.64 20.77
N ALA A 150 -9.81 32.99 21.34
CA ALA A 150 -10.27 33.28 22.71
C ALA A 150 -9.13 33.00 23.71
N PRO A 151 -8.82 33.93 24.63
CA PRO A 151 -7.74 33.74 25.59
C PRO A 151 -8.07 32.64 26.60
N ASP A 152 -7.05 32.00 27.19
CA ASP A 152 -7.23 31.15 28.38
C ASP A 152 -8.01 31.92 29.47
N PRO A 153 -9.10 31.36 30.03
CA PRO A 153 -9.89 31.99 31.11
C PRO A 153 -9.14 32.14 32.45
N SER A 154 -7.94 31.57 32.55
CA SER A 154 -7.13 31.47 33.75
C SER A 154 -5.61 31.55 33.49
N PRO A 155 -5.14 32.55 32.71
CA PRO A 155 -3.76 32.57 32.21
C PRO A 155 -2.75 32.77 33.33
N ASP A 156 -1.53 32.28 33.14
CA ASP A 156 -0.39 32.67 33.97
C ASP A 156 0.03 34.10 33.59
N ALA A 157 -0.07 35.04 34.54
CA ALA A 157 0.26 36.44 34.33
C ALA A 157 1.74 36.70 34.01
N SER A 158 2.62 35.75 34.34
CA SER A 158 4.07 35.84 34.11
C SER A 158 4.55 35.02 32.91
N GLY A 159 3.69 34.16 32.36
CA GLY A 159 4.00 33.27 31.24
C GLY A 159 3.61 33.83 29.87
N PRO A 160 3.96 33.12 28.77
CA PRO A 160 3.41 33.42 27.46
C PRO A 160 1.89 33.18 27.41
N PRO A 161 1.16 33.81 26.47
CA PRO A 161 -0.25 33.50 26.27
C PRO A 161 -0.50 32.01 26.03
N THR A 162 -1.54 31.51 26.65
CA THR A 162 -2.02 30.13 26.50
C THR A 162 -3.46 30.14 26.02
N PHE A 163 -3.87 29.02 25.43
CA PHE A 163 -5.20 28.83 24.86
C PHE A 163 -5.70 27.45 25.28
N VAL A 164 -7.01 27.29 25.34
CA VAL A 164 -7.68 26.05 25.76
C VAL A 164 -8.44 25.42 24.61
N THR A 165 -8.52 24.09 24.63
CA THR A 165 -9.28 23.33 23.65
C THR A 165 -10.78 23.28 23.99
N LYS A 166 -11.64 23.33 22.97
CA LYS A 166 -13.07 23.04 23.11
C LYS A 166 -13.39 21.55 22.98
N ASP A 167 -12.51 20.79 22.35
CA ASP A 167 -12.64 19.33 22.20
C ASP A 167 -11.67 18.61 23.14
N THR A 168 -11.86 17.31 23.34
CA THR A 168 -10.87 16.52 24.07
C THR A 168 -9.60 16.37 23.23
N HIS A 169 -8.44 16.25 23.87
CA HIS A 169 -7.19 15.92 23.17
C HIS A 169 -7.02 14.42 22.94
N TRP A 170 -7.92 13.61 23.48
CA TRP A 170 -7.87 12.16 23.36
C TRP A 170 -8.36 11.72 21.99
N TRP A 171 -7.94 10.53 21.58
CA TRP A 171 -8.48 9.92 20.36
C TRP A 171 -9.67 9.04 20.76
N ASP A 172 -10.79 9.69 21.05
CA ASP A 172 -11.93 9.08 21.75
C ASP A 172 -13.21 8.98 20.91
N GLY A 173 -13.17 9.42 19.66
CA GLY A 173 -14.31 9.39 18.76
C GLY A 173 -15.31 10.53 19.00
N SER A 174 -14.91 11.62 19.66
CA SER A 174 -15.78 12.74 20.02
C SER A 174 -16.46 13.39 18.81
N GLN A 175 -15.88 13.29 17.61
CA GLN A 175 -16.53 13.71 16.38
C GLN A 175 -17.82 12.93 16.09
N ILE A 176 -17.94 11.69 16.56
CA ILE A 176 -19.17 10.88 16.45
C ILE A 176 -20.07 11.04 17.67
N TYR A 177 -19.50 10.97 18.88
CA TYR A 177 -20.25 10.85 20.13
C TYR A 177 -20.60 12.18 20.78
N GLY A 178 -19.97 13.26 20.31
CA GLY A 178 -20.08 14.60 20.86
C GLY A 178 -19.49 14.74 22.27
N ASN A 179 -19.41 16.00 22.70
CA ASN A 179 -18.76 16.40 23.94
C ASN A 179 -19.77 16.87 25.02
N THR A 180 -21.07 16.87 24.70
CA THR A 180 -22.14 17.29 25.62
C THR A 180 -23.05 16.12 25.96
N LYS A 181 -23.55 16.11 27.20
CA LYS A 181 -24.52 15.10 27.65
C LYS A 181 -25.81 15.17 26.83
N GLY A 182 -26.28 16.37 26.49
CA GLY A 182 -27.51 16.57 25.71
C GLY A 182 -27.43 15.90 24.34
N PHE A 183 -26.32 16.12 23.60
CA PHE A 183 -26.09 15.46 22.33
C PHE A 183 -25.95 13.94 22.48
N ALA A 184 -25.09 13.48 23.41
CA ALA A 184 -24.83 12.05 23.58
C ALA A 184 -26.09 11.26 23.99
N ASP A 185 -26.92 11.81 24.88
CA ASP A 185 -28.20 11.19 25.27
C ASP A 185 -29.19 11.20 24.10
N GLY A 186 -29.31 12.34 23.40
CA GLY A 186 -30.23 12.49 22.26
C GLY A 186 -29.85 11.63 21.04
N LEU A 187 -28.56 11.34 20.89
CA LEU A 187 -28.01 10.47 19.85
C LEU A 187 -28.34 9.00 20.10
N ARG A 188 -28.52 8.58 21.35
CA ARG A 188 -28.74 7.17 21.68
C ARG A 188 -30.18 6.73 21.42
N THR A 189 -30.32 5.47 20.99
CA THR A 189 -31.63 4.82 20.84
C THR A 189 -32.20 4.36 22.19
N GLY A 190 -31.33 4.14 23.18
CA GLY A 190 -31.68 3.48 24.45
C GLY A 190 -31.86 1.96 24.32
N GLU A 191 -31.55 1.39 23.15
CA GLU A 191 -31.65 -0.04 22.87
C GLU A 191 -30.33 -0.58 22.31
N LEU A 192 -29.84 -1.67 22.92
CA LEU A 192 -28.64 -2.40 22.50
C LEU A 192 -27.37 -1.54 22.36
N GLY A 193 -27.29 -0.40 23.03
CA GLY A 193 -26.17 0.55 22.96
C GLY A 193 -26.07 1.30 21.64
N GLN A 194 -27.08 1.26 20.77
CA GLN A 194 -27.00 1.82 19.43
C GLN A 194 -27.27 3.33 19.39
N VAL A 195 -26.70 3.99 18.36
CA VAL A 195 -26.96 5.39 18.02
C VAL A 195 -28.02 5.52 16.93
N ARG A 196 -28.78 6.61 16.98
CA ARG A 196 -29.80 6.98 16.01
C ARG A 196 -29.14 7.46 14.73
N ILE A 197 -29.57 6.88 13.62
CA ILE A 197 -29.17 7.28 12.27
C ILE A 197 -30.47 7.58 11.52
N ASP A 198 -30.56 8.75 10.92
CA ASP A 198 -31.73 9.18 10.16
C ASP A 198 -31.74 8.62 8.73
N ASN A 199 -32.72 9.04 7.93
CA ASN A 199 -32.92 8.53 6.57
C ASN A 199 -31.82 8.93 5.58
N VAL A 200 -31.06 10.01 5.83
CA VAL A 200 -29.92 10.41 4.99
C VAL A 200 -28.59 9.86 5.51
N GLY A 201 -28.63 9.10 6.60
CA GLY A 201 -27.47 8.42 7.16
C GLY A 201 -26.68 9.25 8.17
N LEU A 202 -27.21 10.34 8.70
CA LEU A 202 -26.57 11.17 9.74
C LEU A 202 -27.30 11.03 11.08
N HIS A 203 -26.85 11.75 12.11
CA HIS A 203 -27.63 11.90 13.33
C HIS A 203 -28.95 12.64 13.04
N PRO A 204 -29.99 12.45 13.87
CA PRO A 204 -31.25 13.17 13.75
C PRO A 204 -31.07 14.69 13.67
N GLU A 205 -31.74 15.35 12.73
CA GLU A 205 -31.58 16.78 12.42
C GLU A 205 -31.81 17.69 13.64
N GLU A 206 -32.70 17.28 14.57
CA GLU A 206 -32.94 18.02 15.81
C GLU A 206 -31.74 18.08 16.76
N LEU A 207 -30.73 17.22 16.59
CA LEU A 207 -29.51 17.23 17.40
C LEU A 207 -28.44 18.18 16.85
N GLU A 208 -28.61 18.71 15.64
CA GLU A 208 -27.65 19.64 15.05
C GLU A 208 -27.53 20.93 15.89
N THR A 209 -28.56 21.32 16.65
CA THR A 209 -28.52 22.48 17.57
C THR A 209 -27.69 22.23 18.81
N GLU A 210 -27.55 20.97 19.23
CA GLU A 210 -26.75 20.57 20.39
C GLU A 210 -25.27 20.45 20.04
N LEU A 211 -24.93 20.09 18.80
CA LEU A 211 -23.55 20.05 18.31
C LEU A 211 -22.93 21.44 18.17
N ASP A 212 -23.76 22.44 17.92
CA ASP A 212 -23.29 23.77 17.61
C ASP A 212 -24.35 24.84 17.94
N PRO A 213 -24.58 25.11 19.23
CA PRO A 213 -25.60 26.07 19.67
C PRO A 213 -25.32 27.52 19.19
N HIS A 214 -24.11 27.79 18.70
CA HIS A 214 -23.67 29.12 18.24
C HIS A 214 -23.31 29.19 16.74
N GLY A 215 -23.49 28.10 15.97
CA GLY A 215 -23.30 28.09 14.51
C GLY A 215 -21.85 28.09 14.00
N ALA A 216 -20.85 27.94 14.86
CA ALA A 216 -19.42 28.01 14.51
C ALA A 216 -18.83 26.70 13.95
N ILE A 217 -19.38 25.54 14.34
CA ILE A 217 -18.95 24.18 13.94
C ILE A 217 -19.69 23.74 12.66
N ARG A 218 -20.98 24.06 12.52
CA ARG A 218 -21.80 23.96 11.30
C ARG A 218 -21.22 24.74 10.13
N ALA A 219 -20.30 25.66 10.37
CA ALA A 219 -19.62 26.34 9.29
C ALA A 219 -18.63 25.44 8.54
N ASN A 220 -17.97 24.49 9.23
CA ASN A 220 -16.78 23.81 8.71
C ASN A 220 -17.05 22.32 8.42
N PHE A 221 -18.25 22.00 7.91
CA PHE A 221 -18.66 20.63 7.58
C PHE A 221 -19.08 20.52 6.09
N TRP A 222 -18.83 19.37 5.47
CA TRP A 222 -19.06 19.16 4.04
C TRP A 222 -19.37 17.68 3.73
N VAL A 223 -19.81 17.38 2.51
CA VAL A 223 -20.29 16.03 2.12
C VAL A 223 -19.25 14.94 2.41
N GLY A 224 -17.95 15.19 2.26
CA GLY A 224 -16.90 14.22 2.60
C GLY A 224 -16.91 13.81 4.08
N LEU A 225 -17.09 14.77 4.98
CA LEU A 225 -17.22 14.48 6.41
C LEU A 225 -18.52 13.72 6.71
N ALA A 226 -19.63 14.13 6.10
CA ALA A 226 -20.91 13.45 6.29
C ALA A 226 -20.85 11.96 5.98
N LEU A 227 -20.17 11.57 4.90
CA LEU A 227 -20.00 10.15 4.55
C LEU A 227 -19.22 9.39 5.62
N LEU A 228 -18.17 9.97 6.19
CA LEU A 228 -17.38 9.35 7.25
C LEU A 228 -18.14 9.27 8.58
N HIS A 229 -18.90 10.32 8.95
CA HIS A 229 -19.80 10.25 10.12
C HIS A 229 -20.84 9.14 9.94
N SER A 230 -21.48 9.07 8.77
CA SER A 230 -22.43 7.99 8.46
C SER A 230 -21.78 6.61 8.59
N LEU A 231 -20.60 6.44 8.01
CA LEU A 231 -19.86 5.18 8.01
C LEU A 231 -19.54 4.71 9.44
N PHE A 232 -19.02 5.59 10.30
CA PHE A 232 -18.60 5.21 11.66
C PHE A 232 -19.75 5.17 12.68
N MET A 233 -20.87 5.85 12.44
CA MET A 233 -22.12 5.62 13.18
C MET A 233 -22.71 4.24 12.87
N ARG A 234 -22.72 3.85 11.58
CA ARG A 234 -23.13 2.49 11.17
C ARG A 234 -22.19 1.43 11.74
N GLU A 235 -20.90 1.72 11.78
CA GLU A 235 -19.89 0.84 12.36
C GLU A 235 -20.08 0.66 13.87
N HIS A 236 -20.33 1.74 14.61
CA HIS A 236 -20.69 1.64 16.03
C HIS A 236 -21.90 0.71 16.24
N ASN A 237 -22.98 0.91 15.47
CA ASN A 237 -24.16 0.04 15.59
C ASN A 237 -23.87 -1.43 15.23
N ALA A 238 -22.96 -1.69 14.29
CA ALA A 238 -22.52 -3.05 13.96
C ALA A 238 -21.71 -3.69 15.11
N ILE A 239 -20.82 -2.92 15.74
CA ILE A 239 -20.08 -3.34 16.93
C ILE A 239 -21.06 -3.65 18.08
N CYS A 240 -22.03 -2.78 18.35
CA CYS A 240 -23.05 -3.01 19.39
C CYS A 240 -23.78 -4.35 19.20
N ARG A 241 -24.21 -4.65 17.96
CA ARG A 241 -24.86 -5.94 17.65
C ARG A 241 -23.93 -7.12 17.86
N GLU A 242 -22.66 -7.01 17.48
CA GLU A 242 -21.68 -8.07 17.67
C GLU A 242 -21.39 -8.31 19.16
N LEU A 243 -21.21 -7.24 19.94
CA LEU A 243 -21.03 -7.34 21.38
C LEU A 243 -22.26 -7.99 22.04
N HIS A 244 -23.48 -7.57 21.70
CA HIS A 244 -24.69 -8.17 22.24
C HIS A 244 -24.85 -9.65 21.86
N ARG A 245 -24.42 -10.05 20.65
CA ARG A 245 -24.42 -11.47 20.23
C ARG A 245 -23.54 -12.35 21.12
N HIS A 246 -22.43 -11.81 21.61
CA HIS A 246 -21.48 -12.51 22.49
C HIS A 246 -21.78 -12.36 23.98
N TYR A 247 -22.37 -11.21 24.37
CA TYR A 247 -22.63 -10.81 25.74
C TYR A 247 -24.08 -10.29 25.87
N PRO A 248 -25.09 -11.16 25.73
CA PRO A 248 -26.50 -10.77 25.71
C PRO A 248 -27.00 -10.13 27.01
N GLU A 249 -26.26 -10.32 28.11
CA GLU A 249 -26.54 -9.75 29.43
C GLU A 249 -26.10 -8.29 29.60
N MET A 250 -25.28 -7.75 28.69
CA MET A 250 -24.85 -6.35 28.78
C MET A 250 -26.02 -5.40 28.59
N SER A 251 -26.13 -4.44 29.51
CA SER A 251 -27.09 -3.33 29.40
C SER A 251 -26.78 -2.43 28.20
N ASP A 252 -27.78 -1.63 27.79
CA ASP A 252 -27.63 -0.61 26.75
C ASP A 252 -26.39 0.30 26.99
N GLN A 253 -26.22 0.77 28.22
CA GLN A 253 -25.07 1.61 28.60
C GLN A 253 -23.74 0.88 28.42
N GLN A 254 -23.64 -0.37 28.90
CA GLN A 254 -22.40 -1.14 28.78
C GLN A 254 -22.05 -1.42 27.31
N LEU A 255 -23.05 -1.75 26.47
CA LEU A 255 -22.85 -1.95 25.04
C LEU A 255 -22.36 -0.66 24.36
N TYR A 256 -22.98 0.48 24.66
CA TYR A 256 -22.59 1.79 24.13
C TYR A 256 -21.14 2.13 24.49
N ASP A 257 -20.78 2.00 25.77
CA ASP A 257 -19.44 2.33 26.28
C ASP A 257 -18.35 1.45 25.65
N LYS A 258 -18.60 0.13 25.56
CA LYS A 258 -17.67 -0.82 24.92
C LYS A 258 -17.59 -0.60 23.42
N ALA A 259 -18.70 -0.33 22.75
CA ALA A 259 -18.69 -0.04 21.32
C ALA A 259 -17.97 1.27 21.00
N ARG A 260 -18.08 2.31 21.83
CA ARG A 260 -17.28 3.55 21.69
C ARG A 260 -15.78 3.28 21.83
N LEU A 261 -15.36 2.46 22.81
CA LEU A 261 -13.97 2.05 22.96
C LEU A 261 -13.44 1.33 21.71
N VAL A 262 -14.19 0.34 21.21
CA VAL A 262 -13.81 -0.45 20.03
C VAL A 262 -13.77 0.42 18.77
N ASN A 263 -14.76 1.29 18.57
CA ASN A 263 -14.85 2.14 17.38
C ASN A 263 -13.74 3.21 17.35
N SER A 264 -13.47 3.87 18.49
CA SER A 264 -12.35 4.81 18.62
C SER A 264 -11.00 4.14 18.35
N ALA A 265 -10.81 2.91 18.85
CA ALA A 265 -9.60 2.14 18.57
C ALA A 265 -9.47 1.69 17.12
N LEU A 266 -10.59 1.35 16.46
CA LEU A 266 -10.58 1.02 15.04
C LEU A 266 -10.23 2.24 14.18
N MET A 267 -10.78 3.43 14.48
CA MET A 267 -10.40 4.68 13.81
C MET A 267 -8.91 5.00 14.01
N ALA A 268 -8.42 4.92 15.25
CA ALA A 268 -7.01 5.12 15.56
C ALA A 268 -6.08 4.14 14.81
N LYS A 269 -6.50 2.87 14.70
CA LYS A 269 -5.80 1.86 13.91
C LYS A 269 -5.77 2.24 12.44
N ILE A 270 -6.92 2.49 11.83
CA ILE A 270 -7.04 2.85 10.40
C ILE A 270 -6.16 4.05 10.09
N HIS A 271 -6.21 5.08 10.93
CA HIS A 271 -5.37 6.26 10.74
C HIS A 271 -3.87 5.92 10.82
N THR A 272 -3.49 5.10 11.79
CA THR A 272 -2.09 4.71 12.04
C THR A 272 -1.55 3.84 10.92
N VAL A 273 -2.26 2.79 10.50
CA VAL A 273 -1.72 1.75 9.61
C VAL A 273 -2.26 1.79 8.18
N GLU A 274 -3.18 2.69 7.85
CA GLU A 274 -3.70 2.87 6.49
C GLU A 274 -3.57 4.33 6.03
N TRP A 275 -4.17 5.30 6.73
CA TRP A 275 -4.14 6.71 6.29
C TRP A 275 -2.73 7.30 6.30
N THR A 276 -1.99 7.13 7.41
CA THR A 276 -0.63 7.68 7.53
C THR A 276 0.31 7.06 6.49
N PRO A 277 0.36 5.73 6.30
CA PRO A 277 1.10 5.11 5.19
C PRO A 277 0.72 5.63 3.80
N ALA A 278 -0.54 6.00 3.56
CA ALA A 278 -0.96 6.53 2.27
C ALA A 278 -0.37 7.94 1.99
N ILE A 279 -0.38 8.83 3.00
CA ILE A 279 0.12 10.21 2.83
C ILE A 279 1.64 10.32 2.98
N ILE A 280 2.30 9.36 3.65
CA ILE A 280 3.76 9.24 3.71
C ILE A 280 4.20 7.86 3.21
N ALA A 281 3.93 7.61 1.92
CA ALA A 281 4.19 6.38 1.18
C ALA A 281 5.69 6.18 0.88
N HIS A 282 6.50 6.25 1.94
CA HIS A 282 7.91 5.91 1.93
C HIS A 282 8.11 4.60 2.70
N PRO A 283 8.89 3.63 2.19
CA PRO A 283 8.93 2.29 2.77
C PRO A 283 9.34 2.25 4.26
N THR A 284 10.22 3.17 4.68
CA THR A 284 10.62 3.31 6.09
C THR A 284 9.47 3.82 6.98
N THR A 285 8.69 4.80 6.54
CA THR A 285 7.61 5.39 7.34
C THR A 285 6.41 4.45 7.40
N GLU A 286 6.04 3.80 6.30
CA GLU A 286 5.00 2.77 6.33
C GLU A 286 5.34 1.68 7.37
N THR A 287 6.59 1.22 7.37
CA THR A 287 7.05 0.23 8.35
C THR A 287 7.04 0.75 9.77
N ALA A 288 7.48 1.99 9.98
CA ALA A 288 7.45 2.62 11.30
C ALA A 288 6.01 2.74 11.82
N MET A 289 5.05 3.08 10.96
CA MET A 289 3.64 3.20 11.35
C MET A 289 3.01 1.84 11.68
N HIS A 290 3.27 0.80 10.88
CA HIS A 290 2.87 -0.57 11.26
C HIS A 290 3.54 -1.03 12.56
N ALA A 291 4.81 -0.69 12.78
CA ALA A 291 5.53 -1.02 14.01
C ALA A 291 5.00 -0.24 15.23
N ASN A 292 4.52 1.00 15.06
CA ASN A 292 3.85 1.73 16.14
C ASN A 292 2.60 1.00 16.63
N TRP A 293 1.87 0.31 15.75
CA TRP A 293 0.66 -0.45 16.13
C TRP A 293 0.95 -1.89 16.57
N SER A 294 1.72 -2.66 15.79
CA SER A 294 1.91 -4.11 16.02
C SER A 294 3.35 -4.52 16.36
N GLY A 295 4.26 -3.54 16.50
CA GLY A 295 5.68 -3.79 16.69
C GLY A 295 6.38 -4.40 15.47
N LEU A 296 7.69 -4.58 15.59
CA LEU A 296 8.50 -5.27 14.58
C LEU A 296 8.28 -6.79 14.55
N LEU A 297 7.80 -7.39 15.64
CA LEU A 297 7.42 -8.81 15.68
C LEU A 297 6.09 -9.06 14.95
N GLY A 298 5.23 -8.03 14.90
CA GLY A 298 3.99 -8.02 14.13
C GLY A 298 2.84 -8.77 14.77
N GLN A 299 1.63 -8.49 14.29
CA GLN A 299 0.38 -9.00 14.85
C GLN A 299 0.29 -10.53 14.92
N ARG A 300 0.87 -11.27 13.94
CA ARG A 300 0.88 -12.74 13.97
C ARG A 300 1.68 -13.32 15.14
N PHE A 301 2.72 -12.60 15.59
CA PHE A 301 3.49 -13.00 16.76
C PHE A 301 2.66 -12.78 18.02
N ASP A 302 2.05 -11.59 18.16
CA ASP A 302 1.19 -11.23 19.29
C ASP A 302 0.00 -12.19 19.41
N ASP A 303 -0.57 -12.61 18.29
CA ASP A 303 -1.66 -13.58 18.24
C ASP A 303 -1.29 -14.96 18.77
N ARG A 304 -0.03 -15.35 18.59
CA ARG A 304 0.47 -16.69 18.95
C ARG A 304 1.02 -16.74 20.37
N PHE A 305 1.66 -15.67 20.82
CA PHE A 305 2.44 -15.65 22.05
C PHE A 305 1.96 -14.62 23.07
N GLY A 306 1.03 -13.74 22.70
CA GLY A 306 0.66 -12.59 23.50
C GLY A 306 1.80 -11.57 23.63
N ARG A 307 1.57 -10.55 24.46
CA ARG A 307 2.61 -9.57 24.80
C ARG A 307 3.58 -10.18 25.81
N ILE A 308 4.87 -10.25 25.45
CA ILE A 308 5.96 -10.78 26.28
C ILE A 308 7.01 -9.73 26.65
N THR A 309 6.96 -8.55 26.04
CA THR A 309 7.85 -7.42 26.35
C THR A 309 7.08 -6.11 26.44
N SER A 310 7.54 -5.19 27.28
CA SER A 310 7.03 -3.82 27.33
C SER A 310 7.54 -2.95 26.18
N SER A 311 8.50 -3.43 25.37
CA SER A 311 9.09 -2.66 24.27
C SER A 311 8.08 -2.37 23.16
N GLU A 312 7.76 -1.08 23.01
CA GLU A 312 6.91 -0.57 21.92
C GLU A 312 7.51 -0.79 20.53
N VAL A 313 8.83 -0.89 20.43
CA VAL A 313 9.50 -1.16 19.16
C VAL A 313 9.26 -2.61 18.73
N LEU A 314 9.26 -3.55 19.68
CA LEU A 314 9.13 -4.98 19.37
C LEU A 314 7.66 -5.42 19.22
N GLN A 315 6.75 -4.95 20.07
CA GLN A 315 5.33 -5.37 20.09
C GLN A 315 4.32 -4.20 20.02
N GLY A 316 4.74 -3.03 19.57
CA GLY A 316 3.83 -1.90 19.35
C GLY A 316 3.42 -1.17 20.61
N ILE A 317 2.81 0.01 20.43
CA ILE A 317 2.27 0.84 21.50
C ILE A 317 0.96 0.26 22.07
N PRO A 318 0.00 -0.23 21.25
CA PRO A 318 -1.14 -0.98 21.73
C PRO A 318 -0.80 -2.05 22.78
N GLY A 319 -1.35 -1.90 23.99
CA GLY A 319 -1.10 -2.82 25.11
C GLY A 319 0.24 -2.64 25.83
N SER A 320 1.02 -1.59 25.54
CA SER A 320 2.21 -1.22 26.32
C SER A 320 1.84 -0.57 27.65
N MET A 321 2.83 -0.19 28.46
CA MET A 321 2.58 0.69 29.60
C MET A 321 2.26 2.12 29.12
N THR A 322 1.33 2.78 29.80
CA THR A 322 1.05 4.21 29.61
C THR A 322 2.27 5.03 30.05
N ASN A 323 2.71 5.98 29.22
CA ASN A 323 3.86 6.83 29.54
C ASN A 323 3.75 8.21 28.90
N HIS A 324 3.84 9.28 29.69
CA HIS A 324 3.77 10.65 29.20
C HIS A 324 5.14 11.32 28.98
N ASP A 325 6.24 10.58 29.16
CA ASP A 325 7.62 11.09 29.01
C ASP A 325 7.91 12.29 29.94
N GLY A 326 7.34 12.26 31.16
CA GLY A 326 7.56 13.29 32.19
C GLY A 326 6.76 14.59 32.02
N VAL A 327 5.94 14.71 30.98
CA VAL A 327 5.13 15.90 30.68
C VAL A 327 3.66 15.46 30.55
N PRO A 328 2.67 16.12 31.18
CA PRO A 328 1.26 15.79 30.99
C PRO A 328 0.86 15.74 29.50
N TYR A 329 -0.09 14.87 29.17
CA TYR A 329 -0.58 14.77 27.80
C TYR A 329 -1.49 15.94 27.43
N SER A 330 -1.16 16.56 26.31
CA SER A 330 -1.99 17.50 25.56
C SER A 330 -1.56 17.45 24.09
N LEU A 331 -2.44 17.89 23.19
CA LEU A 331 -2.02 18.31 21.87
C LEU A 331 -1.45 19.73 21.96
N THR A 332 -0.65 20.10 20.97
CA THR A 332 0.18 21.31 21.04
C THR A 332 -0.23 22.32 19.98
N GLU A 333 0.10 23.59 20.21
CA GLU A 333 -0.14 24.64 19.21
C GLU A 333 0.63 24.37 17.90
N GLU A 334 1.81 23.78 18.00
CA GLU A 334 2.61 23.40 16.84
C GLU A 334 1.96 22.24 16.07
N PHE A 335 1.30 21.30 16.77
CA PHE A 335 0.52 20.24 16.16
C PHE A 335 -0.67 20.79 15.35
N VAL A 336 -1.37 21.80 15.89
CA VAL A 336 -2.43 22.53 15.17
C VAL A 336 -1.87 23.20 13.92
N ALA A 337 -0.71 23.86 14.02
CA ALA A 337 -0.11 24.58 12.89
C ALA A 337 0.32 23.64 11.74
N VAL A 338 0.87 22.46 12.02
CA VAL A 338 1.30 21.51 10.97
C VAL A 338 0.15 20.72 10.35
N TYR A 339 -1.03 20.69 10.99
CA TYR A 339 -2.24 20.05 10.45
C TYR A 339 -3.11 20.96 9.57
N ARG A 340 -2.66 22.20 9.31
CA ARG A 340 -3.28 23.09 8.33
C ARG A 340 -3.01 22.56 6.92
N MET A 341 -3.87 21.64 6.46
CA MET A 341 -3.73 20.93 5.18
C MET A 341 -4.85 21.25 4.20
N HIS A 342 -5.44 22.45 4.29
CA HIS A 342 -6.54 22.91 3.43
C HIS A 342 -6.32 22.76 1.91
N PRO A 343 -5.09 22.81 1.34
CA PRO A 343 -4.87 22.53 -0.08
C PRO A 343 -5.37 21.15 -0.54
N LEU A 344 -5.57 20.20 0.37
CA LEU A 344 -6.15 18.88 0.05
C LEU A 344 -7.56 18.98 -0.56
N ILE A 345 -8.32 20.04 -0.26
CA ILE A 345 -9.71 20.22 -0.71
C ILE A 345 -9.73 20.75 -2.16
N PRO A 346 -10.40 20.07 -3.11
CA PRO A 346 -10.61 20.60 -4.47
C PRO A 346 -11.59 21.78 -4.50
N ASP A 347 -11.53 22.61 -5.56
CA ASP A 347 -12.58 23.62 -5.82
C ASP A 347 -13.74 23.02 -6.61
N ASP A 348 -13.45 22.08 -7.52
CA ASP A 348 -14.43 21.41 -8.38
C ASP A 348 -14.51 19.91 -8.10
N TYR A 349 -15.73 19.37 -8.13
CA TYR A 349 -16.05 17.99 -7.83
C TYR A 349 -16.86 17.37 -8.96
N THR A 350 -16.49 16.15 -9.35
CA THR A 350 -17.22 15.38 -10.35
C THR A 350 -17.83 14.15 -9.67
N LEU A 351 -19.16 14.10 -9.63
CA LEU A 351 -19.90 12.93 -9.18
C LEU A 351 -19.99 11.92 -10.33
N ARG A 352 -19.71 10.65 -10.02
CA ARG A 352 -19.66 9.54 -10.97
C ARG A 352 -20.48 8.36 -10.47
N SER A 353 -21.11 7.66 -11.39
CA SER A 353 -21.79 6.41 -11.07
C SER A 353 -20.79 5.28 -10.89
N LEU A 354 -20.86 4.59 -9.76
CA LEU A 354 -20.09 3.38 -9.47
C LEU A 354 -20.32 2.28 -10.53
N ARG A 355 -21.53 2.24 -11.11
CA ARG A 355 -21.97 1.21 -12.04
C ARG A 355 -21.20 1.20 -13.37
N ASN A 356 -20.88 2.38 -13.90
CA ASN A 356 -20.38 2.54 -15.27
C ASN A 356 -19.43 3.74 -15.47
N ASP A 357 -19.00 4.38 -14.38
CA ASP A 357 -18.15 5.59 -14.38
C ASP A 357 -18.73 6.79 -15.14
N GLU A 358 -20.04 6.79 -15.39
CA GLU A 358 -20.73 7.91 -16.03
C GLU A 358 -20.76 9.12 -15.10
N GLU A 359 -20.49 10.30 -15.64
CA GLU A 359 -20.59 11.55 -14.90
C GLU A 359 -22.06 11.88 -14.62
N LEU A 360 -22.41 11.95 -13.33
CA LEU A 360 -23.78 12.19 -12.86
C LEU A 360 -24.03 13.68 -12.63
N ALA A 361 -23.05 14.39 -12.06
CA ALA A 361 -23.14 15.81 -11.75
C ALA A 361 -21.75 16.43 -11.58
N ARG A 362 -21.70 17.77 -11.66
CA ARG A 362 -20.56 18.59 -11.25
C ARG A 362 -20.99 19.58 -10.20
N TYR A 363 -20.13 19.78 -9.21
CA TYR A 363 -20.34 20.69 -8.11
C TYR A 363 -19.08 21.52 -7.88
N GLN A 364 -19.26 22.75 -7.39
CA GLN A 364 -18.17 23.49 -6.77
C GLN A 364 -18.19 23.25 -5.25
N LEU A 365 -17.08 23.54 -4.57
CA LEU A 365 -16.98 23.36 -3.12
C LEU A 365 -18.19 23.94 -2.35
N PRO A 366 -18.68 25.17 -2.64
CA PRO A 366 -19.84 25.73 -1.94
C PRO A 366 -21.10 24.87 -2.01
N ASP A 367 -21.32 24.13 -3.11
CA ASP A 367 -22.48 23.25 -3.30
C ASP A 367 -22.43 21.98 -2.45
N LEU A 368 -21.30 21.74 -1.77
CA LEU A 368 -21.03 20.58 -0.92
C LEU A 368 -20.83 20.93 0.56
N LEU A 369 -20.93 22.22 0.91
CA LEU A 369 -20.86 22.70 2.30
C LEU A 369 -22.21 22.53 3.01
N VAL A 370 -22.22 22.73 4.33
CA VAL A 370 -23.35 22.45 5.24
C VAL A 370 -24.75 22.79 4.73
N PRO A 371 -25.02 23.96 4.13
CA PRO A 371 -26.37 24.27 3.63
C PRO A 371 -26.92 23.23 2.66
N HIS A 372 -26.04 22.49 1.97
CA HIS A 372 -26.38 21.52 0.95
C HIS A 372 -26.06 20.07 1.35
N VAL A 373 -25.40 19.81 2.48
CA VAL A 373 -24.93 18.45 2.82
C VAL A 373 -26.09 17.44 2.84
N ARG A 374 -27.14 17.71 3.62
CA ARG A 374 -28.31 16.83 3.70
C ARG A 374 -29.01 16.69 2.35
N GLU A 375 -29.13 17.78 1.60
CA GLU A 375 -29.70 17.79 0.24
C GLU A 375 -28.92 16.83 -0.68
N ARG A 376 -27.58 16.89 -0.67
CA ARG A 376 -26.72 16.05 -1.52
C ARG A 376 -26.78 14.57 -1.11
N LEU A 377 -26.85 14.27 0.19
CA LEU A 377 -27.02 12.89 0.68
C LEU A 377 -28.40 12.31 0.37
N ALA A 378 -29.45 13.15 0.35
CA ALA A 378 -30.79 12.72 -0.05
C ALA A 378 -30.91 12.56 -1.58
N GLN A 379 -30.12 13.31 -2.34
CA GLN A 379 -30.15 13.31 -3.80
C GLN A 379 -29.39 12.12 -4.41
N TRP A 380 -28.32 11.65 -3.77
CA TRP A 380 -27.41 10.65 -4.35
C TRP A 380 -27.16 9.49 -3.40
N GLU A 381 -27.00 8.30 -3.98
CA GLU A 381 -26.62 7.10 -3.25
C GLU A 381 -25.21 7.27 -2.65
N ALA A 382 -25.03 6.84 -1.40
CA ALA A 382 -23.75 6.92 -0.71
C ALA A 382 -22.64 6.14 -1.44
N ASP A 383 -22.96 5.04 -2.11
CA ASP A 383 -22.03 4.26 -2.93
C ASP A 383 -21.42 5.09 -4.08
N ASP A 384 -22.23 5.90 -4.77
CA ASP A 384 -21.76 6.78 -5.86
C ASP A 384 -20.91 7.94 -5.31
N LEU A 385 -21.29 8.50 -4.17
CA LEU A 385 -20.52 9.55 -3.49
C LEU A 385 -19.15 9.03 -3.01
N LEU A 386 -19.12 7.86 -2.35
CA LEU A 386 -17.89 7.21 -1.90
C LEU A 386 -17.00 6.81 -3.08
N TYR A 387 -17.57 6.23 -4.13
CA TYR A 387 -16.84 5.90 -5.37
C TYR A 387 -16.20 7.15 -5.99
N SER A 388 -16.97 8.24 -6.10
CA SER A 388 -16.50 9.50 -6.67
C SER A 388 -15.32 10.08 -5.89
N MET A 389 -15.36 10.02 -4.56
CA MET A 389 -14.22 10.41 -3.72
C MET A 389 -13.05 9.43 -3.82
N GLY A 390 -13.33 8.14 -3.99
CA GLY A 390 -12.32 7.09 -4.16
C GLY A 390 -11.52 7.20 -5.47
N VAL A 391 -12.13 7.69 -6.54
CA VAL A 391 -11.46 7.88 -7.86
C VAL A 391 -10.92 9.30 -8.09
N ALA A 392 -11.34 10.27 -7.28
CA ALA A 392 -10.85 11.66 -7.36
C ALA A 392 -9.59 11.84 -6.51
N SER A 393 -8.66 12.69 -6.97
CA SER A 393 -7.47 13.07 -6.18
C SER A 393 -7.76 14.32 -5.34
N PRO A 394 -7.20 14.43 -4.12
CA PRO A 394 -7.14 15.68 -3.38
C PRO A 394 -6.05 16.59 -3.97
N GLY A 395 -5.94 17.83 -3.50
CA GLY A 395 -4.86 18.73 -3.90
C GLY A 395 -3.55 18.48 -3.16
N GLN A 396 -2.40 18.77 -3.77
CA GLN A 396 -1.10 18.73 -3.11
C GLN A 396 -0.97 19.85 -2.05
N ILE A 397 -0.31 19.57 -0.93
CA ILE A 397 -0.02 20.55 0.12
C ILE A 397 1.20 21.38 -0.30
N THR A 398 0.98 22.40 -1.14
CA THR A 398 2.03 23.22 -1.74
C THR A 398 1.56 24.67 -1.93
N LEU A 399 2.51 25.58 -2.19
CA LEU A 399 2.19 26.95 -2.60
C LEU A 399 1.37 26.94 -3.89
N HIS A 400 0.56 27.99 -4.07
CA HIS A 400 -0.33 28.17 -5.22
C HIS A 400 -1.33 27.01 -5.41
N ASN A 401 -1.83 26.42 -4.32
CA ASN A 401 -2.81 25.33 -4.39
C ASN A 401 -3.86 25.38 -3.28
N PHE A 402 -3.97 26.49 -2.54
CA PHE A 402 -4.99 26.70 -1.52
C PHE A 402 -6.35 27.00 -2.21
N PRO A 403 -7.46 26.36 -1.81
CA PRO A 403 -8.72 26.45 -2.54
C PRO A 403 -9.27 27.87 -2.51
N VAL A 404 -9.68 28.40 -3.66
CA VAL A 404 -10.14 29.80 -3.78
C VAL A 404 -11.46 30.02 -3.04
N HIS A 405 -12.32 29.00 -2.99
CA HIS A 405 -13.58 29.07 -2.23
C HIS A 405 -13.37 29.12 -0.71
N LEU A 406 -12.18 28.77 -0.21
CA LEU A 406 -11.82 28.95 1.21
C LEU A 406 -11.21 30.34 1.50
N GLN A 407 -10.95 31.15 0.47
CA GLN A 407 -10.45 32.53 0.61
C GLN A 407 -11.57 33.58 0.56
N ASP A 408 -12.78 33.20 0.12
CA ASP A 408 -14.07 33.89 0.34
C ASP A 408 -15.05 32.90 0.99
N PHE A 409 -14.65 32.38 2.15
CA PHE A 409 -15.44 31.38 2.87
C PHE A 409 -16.58 32.04 3.62
N ARG A 410 -17.83 31.70 3.26
CA ARG A 410 -19.02 32.27 3.87
C ARG A 410 -19.71 31.24 4.73
N ARG A 411 -19.76 31.49 6.04
CA ARG A 411 -20.50 30.67 6.99
C ARG A 411 -21.94 31.18 7.09
N VAL A 412 -22.86 30.32 7.50
CA VAL A 412 -24.27 30.68 7.67
C VAL A 412 -24.37 31.82 8.71
N ASN A 413 -24.83 33.00 8.30
CA ASN A 413 -24.98 34.24 9.10
C ASN A 413 -23.70 35.03 9.47
N ASP A 414 -22.54 34.76 8.87
CA ASP A 414 -21.24 35.37 9.27
C ASP A 414 -20.65 36.35 8.23
N ILE A 415 -19.66 37.11 8.69
CA ILE A 415 -18.73 37.92 7.87
C ILE A 415 -17.90 36.95 7.00
N PRO A 416 -17.67 37.22 5.71
CA PRO A 416 -16.76 36.43 4.87
C PRO A 416 -15.40 36.25 5.53
N ILE A 417 -14.82 35.05 5.42
CA ILE A 417 -13.50 34.72 6.00
C ILE A 417 -12.55 34.33 4.87
N ASP A 418 -11.38 34.96 4.84
CA ASP A 418 -10.22 34.41 4.14
C ASP A 418 -9.50 33.42 5.07
N LEU A 419 -9.73 32.12 4.89
CA LEU A 419 -9.21 31.09 5.77
C LEU A 419 -7.68 31.00 5.72
N ALA A 420 -7.07 31.26 4.56
CA ALA A 420 -5.62 31.27 4.41
C ALA A 420 -5.00 32.43 5.22
N ALA A 421 -5.58 33.63 5.13
CA ALA A 421 -5.14 34.76 5.94
C ALA A 421 -5.38 34.52 7.44
N ALA A 422 -6.52 33.94 7.82
CA ALA A 422 -6.84 33.60 9.21
C ALA A 422 -5.87 32.59 9.80
N ASP A 423 -5.47 31.59 9.03
CA ASP A 423 -4.52 30.57 9.45
C ASP A 423 -3.11 31.13 9.71
N ILE A 424 -2.67 32.07 8.87
CA ILE A 424 -1.44 32.83 9.09
C ILE A 424 -1.56 33.59 10.41
N VAL A 425 -2.56 34.47 10.54
CA VAL A 425 -2.72 35.31 11.74
C VAL A 425 -2.82 34.49 13.01
N ARG A 426 -3.62 33.42 13.03
CA ARG A 426 -3.77 32.54 14.20
C ARG A 426 -2.45 31.89 14.61
N THR A 427 -1.62 31.48 13.65
CA THR A 427 -0.30 30.91 13.94
C THR A 427 0.62 31.94 14.59
N ARG A 428 0.60 33.19 14.09
CA ARG A 428 1.37 34.31 14.66
C ARG A 428 0.86 34.72 16.05
N GLU A 429 -0.45 34.88 16.19
CA GLU A 429 -1.16 35.26 17.43
C GLU A 429 -0.88 34.27 18.56
N ARG A 430 -0.83 32.98 18.24
CA ARG A 430 -0.60 31.93 19.23
C ARG A 430 0.88 31.74 19.56
N GLY A 431 1.76 32.60 19.07
CA GLY A 431 3.19 32.56 19.38
C GLY A 431 3.88 31.28 18.87
N VAL A 432 3.37 30.66 17.80
CA VAL A 432 4.07 29.57 17.12
C VAL A 432 5.21 30.18 16.30
N PRO A 433 6.46 29.70 16.45
CA PRO A 433 7.61 30.27 15.73
C PRO A 433 7.46 30.24 14.20
N ARG A 434 8.00 31.27 13.54
CA ARG A 434 8.19 31.33 12.09
C ARG A 434 9.07 30.15 11.59
N TYR A 435 9.05 29.86 10.30
CA TYR A 435 9.59 28.63 9.71
C TYR A 435 11.04 28.31 10.11
N ASN A 436 11.99 29.24 9.92
CA ASN A 436 13.40 28.98 10.24
C ASN A 436 13.66 28.84 11.74
N ALA A 437 13.01 29.67 12.56
CA ALA A 437 13.06 29.56 14.02
C ALA A 437 12.52 28.20 14.48
N PHE A 438 11.38 27.78 13.92
CA PHE A 438 10.77 26.48 14.16
C PHE A 438 11.73 25.32 13.83
N ARG A 439 12.33 25.33 12.63
CA ARG A 439 13.30 24.32 12.20
C ARG A 439 14.47 24.17 13.17
N ARG A 440 15.04 25.29 13.64
CA ARG A 440 16.13 25.25 14.64
C ARG A 440 15.68 24.56 15.92
N MET A 441 14.47 24.84 16.40
CA MET A 441 13.93 24.29 17.65
C MET A 441 13.64 22.79 17.59
N ILE A 442 13.37 22.26 16.40
CA ILE A 442 13.21 20.81 16.15
C ILE A 442 14.47 20.18 15.52
N ARG A 443 15.62 20.87 15.60
CA ARG A 443 16.95 20.38 15.21
C ARG A 443 17.11 20.09 13.71
N LEU A 444 16.35 20.80 12.88
CA LEU A 444 16.53 20.85 11.43
C LEU A 444 17.42 22.02 11.03
N LYS A 445 18.15 21.85 9.92
CA LYS A 445 18.94 22.92 9.31
C LYS A 445 17.99 24.02 8.78
N PRO A 446 18.08 25.28 9.23
CA PRO A 446 17.30 26.38 8.65
C PRO A 446 17.75 26.65 7.21
N ALA A 447 16.87 27.22 6.39
CA ALA A 447 17.21 27.67 5.04
C ALA A 447 18.04 28.96 5.14
N ALA A 448 19.21 29.03 4.47
CA ALA A 448 20.03 30.25 4.50
C ALA A 448 19.58 31.28 3.46
N THR A 449 18.94 30.83 2.39
CA THR A 449 18.40 31.65 1.30
C THR A 449 17.00 31.16 0.92
N PHE A 450 16.29 31.89 0.06
CA PHE A 450 15.02 31.43 -0.50
C PHE A 450 15.19 30.23 -1.44
N GLU A 451 16.33 30.11 -2.12
CA GLU A 451 16.71 28.95 -2.93
C GLU A 451 16.97 27.69 -2.10
N ASP A 452 17.43 27.85 -0.85
CA ASP A 452 17.54 26.72 0.09
C ASP A 452 16.16 26.26 0.60
N LEU A 453 15.16 27.16 0.60
CA LEU A 453 13.81 26.89 1.08
C LEU A 453 12.96 26.14 0.06
N THR A 454 13.14 26.42 -1.23
CA THR A 454 12.35 25.82 -2.31
C THR A 454 13.19 25.60 -3.57
N ASP A 455 12.92 24.49 -4.27
CA ASP A 455 13.55 24.15 -5.56
C ASP A 455 12.88 24.87 -6.75
N ASN A 456 11.81 25.64 -6.51
CA ASN A 456 11.15 26.44 -7.53
C ASN A 456 11.67 27.90 -7.52
N PRO A 457 12.40 28.33 -8.58
CA PRO A 457 12.99 29.67 -8.62
C PRO A 457 11.95 30.80 -8.66
N VAL A 458 10.75 30.54 -9.19
CA VAL A 458 9.65 31.52 -9.20
C VAL A 458 9.14 31.75 -7.79
N TRP A 459 8.90 30.67 -7.03
CA TRP A 459 8.46 30.78 -5.64
C TRP A 459 9.53 31.43 -4.76
N ALA A 460 10.81 31.12 -4.98
CA ALA A 460 11.90 31.77 -4.26
C ALA A 460 11.89 33.30 -4.45
N GLU A 461 11.64 33.78 -5.67
CA GLU A 461 11.54 35.21 -5.97
C GLU A 461 10.26 35.84 -5.39
N GLU A 462 9.11 35.18 -5.45
CA GLU A 462 7.88 35.68 -4.83
C GLU A 462 8.01 35.80 -3.30
N LEU A 463 8.59 34.79 -2.66
CA LEU A 463 8.89 34.79 -1.23
C LEU A 463 9.86 35.91 -0.88
N ARG A 464 10.90 36.12 -1.69
CA ARG A 464 11.85 37.24 -1.53
C ARG A 464 11.14 38.59 -1.58
N GLN A 465 10.24 38.78 -2.54
CA GLN A 465 9.52 40.04 -2.68
C GLN A 465 8.52 40.31 -1.55
N ILE A 466 7.91 39.27 -0.98
CA ILE A 466 6.93 39.41 0.12
C ILE A 466 7.63 39.55 1.47
N TYR A 467 8.61 38.69 1.76
CA TYR A 467 9.23 38.58 3.08
C TYR A 467 10.50 39.42 3.23
N GLY A 468 11.25 39.62 2.15
CA GLY A 468 12.57 40.28 2.13
C GLY A 468 13.69 39.46 2.79
N ASP A 469 13.39 38.77 3.88
CA ASP A 469 14.31 37.93 4.66
C ASP A 469 13.66 36.55 4.91
N VAL A 470 14.43 35.48 4.70
CA VAL A 470 14.01 34.08 4.89
C VAL A 470 13.61 33.78 6.35
N GLU A 471 14.15 34.53 7.32
CA GLU A 471 13.77 34.39 8.75
C GLU A 471 12.33 34.83 9.03
N ARG A 472 11.73 35.64 8.16
CA ARG A 472 10.36 36.15 8.35
C ARG A 472 9.29 35.23 7.79
N VAL A 473 9.67 34.18 7.05
CA VAL A 473 8.74 33.26 6.38
C VAL A 473 7.83 32.57 7.40
N ASP A 474 6.52 32.70 7.22
CA ASP A 474 5.51 32.05 8.05
C ASP A 474 5.68 30.53 8.03
N LEU A 475 5.41 29.89 9.17
CA LEU A 475 5.54 28.43 9.28
C LEU A 475 4.75 27.73 8.17
N MET A 476 3.46 28.00 8.04
CA MET A 476 2.60 27.39 7.01
C MET A 476 3.14 27.58 5.59
N VAL A 477 3.61 28.79 5.26
CA VAL A 477 4.19 29.10 3.94
C VAL A 477 5.47 28.30 3.70
N GLY A 478 6.35 28.23 4.70
CA GLY A 478 7.56 27.42 4.62
C GLY A 478 7.27 25.92 4.49
N LEU A 479 6.28 25.39 5.22
CA LEU A 479 5.85 23.99 5.09
C LEU A 479 5.36 23.66 3.67
N TYR A 480 4.69 24.61 3.03
CA TYR A 480 4.17 24.43 1.67
C TYR A 480 5.25 24.59 0.60
N ALA A 481 6.22 25.48 0.82
CA ALA A 481 7.34 25.74 -0.09
C ALA A 481 8.43 24.66 -0.05
N GLU A 482 8.59 23.98 1.10
CA GLU A 482 9.64 23.00 1.34
C GLU A 482 9.53 21.80 0.37
N PRO A 483 10.64 21.43 -0.32
CA PRO A 483 10.70 20.22 -1.13
C PRO A 483 10.41 18.99 -0.28
N LYS A 484 9.46 18.17 -0.74
CA LYS A 484 8.97 17.02 0.02
C LYS A 484 9.89 15.82 -0.22
N PRO A 485 10.23 15.04 0.81
CA PRO A 485 10.86 13.74 0.61
C PRO A 485 10.02 12.87 -0.35
N PRO A 486 10.63 12.02 -1.18
CA PRO A 486 9.90 11.12 -2.06
C PRO A 486 8.88 10.28 -1.28
N GLY A 487 7.62 10.31 -1.75
CA GLY A 487 6.49 9.62 -1.11
C GLY A 487 5.75 10.40 -0.02
N PHE A 488 6.22 11.60 0.38
CA PHE A 488 5.53 12.41 1.39
C PHE A 488 4.55 13.41 0.76
N GLY A 489 3.35 13.51 1.34
CA GLY A 489 2.34 14.50 1.01
C GLY A 489 2.53 15.86 1.69
N PHE A 490 3.39 15.92 2.73
CA PHE A 490 3.73 17.14 3.48
C PHE A 490 5.24 17.20 3.76
N SER A 491 5.72 18.33 4.29
CA SER A 491 7.15 18.58 4.47
C SER A 491 7.82 17.75 5.58
N ASP A 492 9.15 17.59 5.52
CA ASP A 492 9.92 16.95 6.60
C ASP A 492 9.80 17.74 7.92
N THR A 493 9.68 19.06 7.86
CA THR A 493 9.40 19.92 9.04
C THR A 493 8.11 19.49 9.75
N ALA A 494 7.00 19.32 9.02
CA ALA A 494 5.74 18.85 9.61
C ALA A 494 5.88 17.41 10.14
N PHE A 495 6.59 16.55 9.41
CA PHE A 495 6.83 15.17 9.79
C PHE A 495 7.53 15.03 11.15
N ARG A 496 8.42 15.95 11.54
CA ARG A 496 9.05 15.94 12.89
C ARG A 496 8.04 16.03 14.02
N ILE A 497 7.02 16.87 13.86
CA ILE A 497 5.94 16.98 14.85
C ILE A 497 5.10 15.71 14.86
N PHE A 498 4.83 15.11 13.70
CA PHE A 498 4.08 13.84 13.64
C PHE A 498 4.82 12.66 14.25
N ILE A 499 6.14 12.54 14.08
CA ILE A 499 6.95 11.49 14.75
C ILE A 499 6.70 11.51 16.26
N LEU A 500 6.71 12.71 16.85
CA LEU A 500 6.49 12.89 18.28
C LEU A 500 5.01 12.67 18.63
N MET A 501 4.13 13.49 18.08
CA MET A 501 2.74 13.61 18.52
C MET A 501 1.88 12.41 18.12
N ALA A 502 2.08 11.80 16.94
CA ALA A 502 1.30 10.63 16.54
C ALA A 502 1.56 9.42 17.46
N SER A 503 2.82 9.18 17.83
CA SER A 503 3.13 8.14 18.82
C SER A 503 2.60 8.48 20.20
N ARG A 504 2.63 9.77 20.57
CA ARG A 504 2.19 10.27 21.88
C ARG A 504 0.67 10.14 22.08
N ARG A 505 -0.15 10.31 21.04
CA ARG A 505 -1.61 10.10 21.12
C ARG A 505 -1.98 8.68 21.54
N LEU A 506 -1.21 7.68 21.07
CA LEU A 506 -1.41 6.28 21.45
C LEU A 506 -0.81 5.98 22.83
N ARG A 507 0.47 6.34 23.04
CA ARG A 507 1.22 5.95 24.24
C ARG A 507 0.71 6.61 25.53
N SER A 508 0.13 7.80 25.43
CA SER A 508 -0.37 8.53 26.60
C SER A 508 -1.80 8.16 26.99
N ASP A 509 -2.51 7.41 26.16
CA ASP A 509 -3.91 7.06 26.42
C ASP A 509 -3.97 5.66 27.03
N ARG A 510 -4.56 5.52 28.22
CA ARG A 510 -4.62 4.22 28.90
C ARG A 510 -5.41 3.20 28.08
N PHE A 511 -6.42 3.64 27.33
CA PHE A 511 -7.25 2.76 26.52
C PHE A 511 -6.53 2.23 25.28
N PHE A 512 -5.37 2.80 24.90
CA PHE A 512 -4.46 2.18 23.92
C PHE A 512 -3.27 1.49 24.57
N THR A 513 -3.08 1.58 25.88
CA THR A 513 -1.92 1.05 26.57
C THR A 513 -2.35 0.09 27.66
N THR A 514 -2.29 0.52 28.92
CA THR A 514 -2.53 -0.35 30.09
C THR A 514 -3.90 -1.02 30.08
N ASP A 515 -4.93 -0.35 29.56
CA ASP A 515 -6.32 -0.81 29.51
C ASP A 515 -6.71 -1.31 28.10
N PHE A 516 -5.77 -1.45 27.16
CA PHE A 516 -6.02 -2.09 25.86
C PHE A 516 -6.01 -3.61 25.99
N THR A 517 -7.00 -4.13 26.73
CA THR A 517 -7.09 -5.54 27.13
C THR A 517 -8.50 -6.10 26.90
N PRO A 518 -8.66 -7.43 26.79
CA PRO A 518 -9.99 -8.04 26.72
C PRO A 518 -10.89 -7.74 27.93
N ALA A 519 -10.35 -7.44 29.11
CA ALA A 519 -11.17 -7.07 30.26
C ALA A 519 -11.91 -5.74 30.02
N THR A 520 -11.22 -4.77 29.41
CA THR A 520 -11.78 -3.45 29.11
C THR A 520 -12.50 -3.42 27.76
N TYR A 521 -12.06 -4.16 26.76
CA TYR A 521 -12.62 -4.11 25.40
C TYR A 521 -13.55 -5.28 25.05
N THR A 522 -13.61 -6.32 25.89
CA THR A 522 -14.14 -7.67 25.57
C THR A 522 -13.29 -8.42 24.53
N ASP A 523 -13.36 -9.75 24.51
CA ASP A 523 -12.68 -10.56 23.48
C ASP A 523 -13.22 -10.24 22.08
N ALA A 524 -14.55 -10.08 21.95
CA ALA A 524 -15.20 -9.75 20.69
C ALA A 524 -14.78 -8.35 20.19
N GLY A 525 -14.72 -7.36 21.09
CA GLY A 525 -14.26 -6.01 20.76
C GLY A 525 -12.79 -5.95 20.37
N MET A 526 -11.90 -6.64 21.10
CA MET A 526 -10.49 -6.76 20.72
C MET A 526 -10.32 -7.43 19.35
N ASN A 527 -11.07 -8.51 19.11
CA ASN A 527 -11.06 -9.18 17.81
C ASN A 527 -11.57 -8.24 16.70
N TRP A 528 -12.60 -7.44 16.96
CA TRP A 528 -13.12 -6.46 16.01
C TRP A 528 -12.05 -5.44 15.60
N VAL A 529 -11.36 -4.81 16.56
CA VAL A 529 -10.26 -3.87 16.24
C VAL A 529 -9.17 -4.58 15.43
N LYS A 530 -8.86 -5.82 15.81
CA LYS A 530 -7.79 -6.62 15.23
C LYS A 530 -8.04 -7.01 13.77
N THR A 531 -9.25 -7.46 13.42
CA THR A 531 -9.55 -8.05 12.10
C THR A 531 -10.09 -7.06 11.08
N ASN A 532 -10.44 -5.85 11.51
CA ASN A 532 -11.02 -4.83 10.63
C ASN A 532 -10.00 -3.77 10.18
N SER A 533 -10.28 -3.23 8.99
CA SER A 533 -9.57 -2.16 8.29
C SER A 533 -10.57 -1.20 7.65
N MET A 534 -10.12 -0.08 7.07
CA MET A 534 -11.01 0.82 6.34
C MET A 534 -11.76 0.08 5.22
N ARG A 535 -11.09 -0.87 4.56
CA ARG A 535 -11.68 -1.67 3.49
C ARG A 535 -12.82 -2.52 4.00
N THR A 536 -12.65 -3.21 5.14
CA THR A 536 -13.71 -4.05 5.70
C THR A 536 -14.88 -3.21 6.20
N VAL A 537 -14.63 -2.01 6.76
CA VAL A 537 -15.68 -1.09 7.21
C VAL A 537 -16.50 -0.60 6.01
N LEU A 538 -15.84 -0.14 4.94
CA LEU A 538 -16.51 0.26 3.69
C LEU A 538 -17.37 -0.87 3.13
N LEU A 539 -16.83 -2.07 2.98
CA LEU A 539 -17.54 -3.19 2.35
C LEU A 539 -18.64 -3.79 3.22
N ARG A 540 -18.56 -3.63 4.55
CA ARG A 540 -19.63 -4.06 5.46
C ARG A 540 -20.91 -3.22 5.25
N HIS A 541 -20.75 -1.92 5.02
CA HIS A 541 -21.87 -0.99 4.95
C HIS A 541 -22.25 -0.61 3.51
N PHE A 542 -21.30 -0.72 2.58
CA PHE A 542 -21.42 -0.36 1.16
C PHE A 542 -20.81 -1.47 0.27
N PRO A 543 -21.39 -2.68 0.27
CA PRO A 543 -20.83 -3.85 -0.42
C PRO A 543 -20.76 -3.70 -1.95
N ALA A 544 -21.53 -2.78 -2.54
CA ALA A 544 -21.47 -2.51 -3.97
C ALA A 544 -20.09 -1.99 -4.42
N LEU A 545 -19.28 -1.46 -3.50
CA LEU A 545 -17.90 -1.02 -3.75
C LEU A 545 -16.91 -2.18 -3.99
N GLU A 546 -17.27 -3.45 -3.73
CA GLU A 546 -16.35 -4.58 -3.84
C GLU A 546 -15.63 -4.71 -5.19
N PRO A 547 -16.28 -4.53 -6.36
CA PRO A 547 -15.60 -4.63 -7.64
C PRO A 547 -14.43 -3.65 -7.81
N THR A 548 -14.59 -2.40 -7.34
CA THR A 548 -13.52 -1.38 -7.42
C THR A 548 -12.48 -1.56 -6.31
N LEU A 549 -12.90 -2.00 -5.12
CA LEU A 549 -12.02 -2.19 -3.97
C LEU A 549 -11.26 -3.54 -3.95
N ARG A 550 -11.52 -4.45 -4.90
CA ARG A 550 -10.87 -5.77 -4.96
C ARG A 550 -9.35 -5.69 -5.11
N SER A 551 -8.86 -4.80 -5.98
CA SER A 551 -7.43 -4.60 -6.23
C SER A 551 -6.80 -3.48 -5.40
N VAL A 552 -7.61 -2.76 -4.60
CA VAL A 552 -7.15 -1.65 -3.77
C VAL A 552 -6.69 -2.20 -2.42
N THR A 553 -5.37 -2.14 -2.18
CA THR A 553 -4.78 -2.61 -0.91
C THR A 553 -5.04 -1.63 0.23
N ASN A 554 -4.90 -0.32 -0.05
CA ASN A 554 -5.14 0.76 0.92
C ASN A 554 -6.29 1.64 0.39
N PRO A 555 -7.45 1.70 1.08
CA PRO A 555 -8.61 2.46 0.61
C PRO A 555 -8.42 3.97 0.49
N PHE A 556 -7.31 4.54 0.98
CA PHE A 556 -6.94 5.95 0.78
C PHE A 556 -6.10 6.19 -0.49
N ALA A 557 -5.65 5.12 -1.17
CA ALA A 557 -5.04 5.20 -2.48
C ALA A 557 -6.12 5.34 -3.58
N PRO A 558 -5.79 5.86 -4.78
CA PRO A 558 -6.73 5.99 -5.89
C PRO A 558 -7.40 4.67 -6.26
N TRP A 559 -8.73 4.69 -6.38
CA TRP A 559 -9.50 3.52 -6.79
C TRP A 559 -9.50 3.39 -8.32
N PRO A 560 -9.44 2.16 -8.87
CA PRO A 560 -9.59 1.96 -10.30
C PRO A 560 -11.01 2.32 -10.74
N ARG A 561 -11.11 3.01 -11.88
CA ARG A 561 -12.40 3.36 -12.46
C ARG A 561 -13.11 2.13 -13.00
N THR A 562 -14.41 2.02 -12.73
CA THR A 562 -15.24 0.96 -13.30
C THR A 562 -15.29 1.11 -14.82
N PRO A 563 -15.09 0.04 -15.63
CA PRO A 563 -15.17 0.14 -17.08
C PRO A 563 -16.54 0.63 -17.52
N ALA A 564 -16.58 1.63 -18.41
CA ALA A 564 -17.83 2.07 -19.03
C ALA A 564 -18.47 0.88 -19.76
N ARG A 565 -19.62 0.43 -19.27
CA ARG A 565 -20.40 -0.60 -19.95
C ARG A 565 -20.93 0.02 -21.26
N PRO A 566 -20.65 -0.53 -22.44
CA PRO A 566 -21.29 -0.02 -23.65
C PRO A 566 -22.81 -0.14 -23.45
N PRO A 567 -23.60 0.87 -23.83
CA PRO A 567 -25.03 0.85 -23.62
C PRO A 567 -25.61 -0.42 -24.24
N THR A 568 -26.40 -1.16 -23.45
CA THR A 568 -27.14 -2.33 -23.89
C THR A 568 -28.02 -1.94 -25.07
N ARG A 569 -27.54 -2.22 -26.29
CA ARG A 569 -28.37 -2.12 -27.49
C ARG A 569 -29.44 -3.20 -27.39
N MET A 570 -30.66 -2.80 -27.07
CA MET A 570 -31.82 -3.56 -27.52
C MET A 570 -31.72 -3.70 -29.04
N SER A 571 -31.86 -4.93 -29.51
CA SER A 571 -31.80 -5.33 -30.90
C SER A 571 -32.77 -4.54 -31.77
N ALA A 572 -32.23 -3.84 -32.77
CA ALA A 572 -32.92 -3.44 -33.99
C ALA A 572 -31.96 -3.61 -35.17
N PRO A 573 -32.46 -3.97 -36.38
CA PRO A 573 -31.72 -4.73 -37.38
C PRO A 573 -30.68 -3.90 -38.15
N ALA A 574 -29.73 -4.63 -38.72
CA ALA A 574 -28.56 -4.14 -39.43
C ALA A 574 -28.89 -3.28 -40.66
N THR A 575 -28.32 -2.08 -40.72
CA THR A 575 -27.94 -1.41 -41.98
C THR A 575 -26.66 -0.59 -41.79
N ALA A 576 -25.73 -0.78 -42.72
CA ALA A 576 -24.34 -0.36 -42.66
C ALA A 576 -24.12 1.14 -42.90
N ALA A 577 -23.23 1.76 -42.10
CA ALA A 577 -22.37 2.85 -42.54
C ALA A 577 -21.09 2.86 -41.68
N ARG A 578 -19.96 2.56 -42.32
CA ARG A 578 -18.61 2.58 -41.73
C ARG A 578 -18.29 3.95 -41.12
N ARG A 579 -17.86 3.97 -39.85
CA ARG A 579 -16.91 4.97 -39.34
C ARG A 579 -15.68 4.23 -38.85
N TYR A 580 -14.55 4.54 -39.48
CA TYR A 580 -13.25 3.96 -39.17
C TYR A 580 -12.86 4.24 -37.71
N PRO A 581 -12.17 3.31 -37.03
CA PRO A 581 -11.49 3.64 -35.77
C PRO A 581 -10.42 4.71 -36.02
N PRO A 582 -10.09 5.55 -35.03
CA PRO A 582 -8.90 6.40 -35.11
C PRO A 582 -7.69 5.50 -35.37
N ALA A 583 -6.76 6.00 -36.19
CA ALA A 583 -5.60 5.25 -36.65
C ALA A 583 -4.87 4.55 -35.48
N PRO A 584 -4.44 3.29 -35.65
CA PRO A 584 -3.57 2.65 -34.68
C PRO A 584 -2.35 3.56 -34.48
N GLY A 585 -1.95 3.76 -33.22
CA GLY A 585 -0.60 4.25 -32.94
C GLY A 585 0.43 3.43 -33.71
N PRO A 586 1.63 3.97 -33.95
CA PRO A 586 2.64 3.27 -34.74
C PRO A 586 2.80 1.85 -34.24
N ARG A 587 2.67 0.86 -35.14
CA ARG A 587 2.91 -0.55 -34.79
C ARG A 587 4.31 -0.62 -34.14
N PRO A 588 4.46 -1.29 -32.99
CA PRO A 588 5.77 -1.42 -32.36
C PRO A 588 6.74 -2.02 -33.38
N THR A 589 7.89 -1.38 -33.57
CA THR A 589 8.95 -1.91 -34.42
C THR A 589 9.71 -2.94 -33.59
N TYR A 590 9.65 -4.21 -34.01
CA TYR A 590 10.36 -5.30 -33.33
C TYR A 590 11.84 -5.34 -33.75
N VAL A 591 12.70 -5.74 -32.82
CA VAL A 591 14.14 -5.88 -33.06
C VAL A 591 14.35 -7.06 -34.03
N PRO A 592 14.94 -6.83 -35.22
CA PRO A 592 15.31 -7.91 -36.12
C PRO A 592 16.49 -8.70 -35.53
N TYR A 593 16.40 -10.02 -35.59
CA TYR A 593 17.47 -10.89 -35.15
C TYR A 593 18.70 -10.79 -36.08
N SER A 594 19.88 -10.82 -35.46
CA SER A 594 21.15 -11.10 -36.14
C SER A 594 22.14 -11.69 -35.14
N ASP A 595 23.12 -12.47 -35.60
CA ASP A 595 24.15 -13.06 -34.71
C ASP A 595 24.93 -11.99 -33.92
N ALA A 596 25.02 -10.76 -34.46
CA ALA A 596 25.68 -9.63 -33.81
C ALA A 596 24.98 -9.13 -32.52
N LEU A 597 23.75 -9.60 -32.26
CA LEU A 597 23.03 -9.27 -31.03
C LEU A 597 23.56 -10.03 -29.81
N GLU A 598 24.18 -11.19 -30.01
CA GLU A 598 24.84 -11.92 -28.92
C GLU A 598 26.25 -11.36 -28.70
N GLN A 599 26.59 -11.09 -27.44
CA GLN A 599 27.89 -10.54 -27.06
C GLN A 599 28.52 -11.38 -25.94
N PRO A 600 29.08 -12.56 -26.27
CA PRO A 600 29.69 -13.43 -25.27
C PRO A 600 30.83 -12.74 -24.52
N GLY A 601 30.90 -12.97 -23.21
CA GLY A 601 31.97 -12.42 -22.38
C GLY A 601 33.33 -13.05 -22.70
N ALA A 602 34.42 -12.27 -22.60
CA ALA A 602 35.78 -12.73 -22.95
C ALA A 602 36.26 -13.97 -22.16
N GLU A 603 35.75 -14.18 -20.94
CA GLU A 603 36.09 -15.34 -20.09
C GLU A 603 34.90 -16.32 -19.93
N GLU A 604 33.80 -16.09 -20.65
CA GLU A 604 32.54 -16.81 -20.45
C GLU A 604 32.71 -18.33 -20.61
N ASP A 605 33.42 -18.79 -21.63
CA ASP A 605 33.69 -20.21 -21.84
C ASP A 605 34.39 -20.86 -20.65
N ARG A 606 35.42 -20.19 -20.10
CA ARG A 606 36.15 -20.70 -18.92
C ARG A 606 35.26 -20.76 -17.68
N GLU A 607 34.34 -19.81 -17.55
CA GLU A 607 33.37 -19.74 -16.46
C GLU A 607 32.27 -20.81 -16.60
N ILE A 608 31.80 -21.08 -17.82
CA ILE A 608 30.90 -22.20 -18.11
C ILE A 608 31.57 -23.52 -17.71
N GLU A 609 32.81 -23.76 -18.16
CA GLU A 609 33.57 -24.97 -17.82
C GLU A 609 33.78 -25.12 -16.30
N ALA A 610 34.04 -24.02 -15.59
CA ALA A 610 34.14 -24.03 -14.13
C ALA A 610 32.80 -24.37 -13.46
N THR A 611 31.69 -23.87 -14.01
CA THR A 611 30.33 -24.16 -13.53
C THR A 611 29.99 -25.64 -13.71
N VAL A 612 30.28 -26.21 -14.88
CA VAL A 612 30.10 -27.65 -15.17
C VAL A 612 30.88 -28.51 -14.17
N ARG A 613 32.15 -28.16 -13.89
CA ARG A 613 32.96 -28.87 -12.87
C ARG A 613 32.35 -28.80 -11.47
N ALA A 614 31.85 -27.63 -11.07
CA ALA A 614 31.23 -27.45 -9.77
C ALA A 614 29.91 -28.25 -9.62
N LEU A 615 29.07 -28.26 -10.67
CA LEU A 615 27.84 -29.06 -10.70
C LEU A 615 28.12 -30.56 -10.70
N ARG A 616 29.17 -31.01 -11.39
CA ARG A 616 29.63 -32.40 -11.32
C ARG A 616 29.96 -32.83 -9.89
N GLY A 617 30.64 -31.97 -9.12
CA GLY A 617 30.91 -32.24 -7.70
C GLY A 617 29.64 -32.37 -6.84
N ASN A 618 28.59 -31.61 -7.16
CA ASN A 618 27.29 -31.75 -6.50
C ASN A 618 26.60 -33.06 -6.86
N ASN A 619 26.64 -33.46 -8.14
CA ASN A 619 26.10 -34.74 -8.61
C ASN A 619 26.81 -35.94 -7.95
N GLU A 620 28.13 -35.90 -7.82
CA GLU A 620 28.91 -36.95 -7.14
C GLU A 620 28.56 -37.04 -5.64
N TRP A 621 28.35 -35.90 -4.98
CA TRP A 621 27.90 -35.88 -3.59
C TRP A 621 26.46 -36.42 -3.44
N ALA A 622 25.55 -36.01 -4.32
CA ALA A 622 24.17 -36.49 -4.32
C ALA A 622 24.13 -38.01 -4.58
N TYR A 623 24.90 -38.50 -5.55
CA TYR A 623 25.03 -39.93 -5.83
C TYR A 623 25.54 -40.72 -4.60
N LYS A 624 26.54 -40.20 -3.88
CA LYS A 624 27.00 -40.83 -2.62
C LYS A 624 25.92 -40.91 -1.54
N LYS A 625 24.97 -39.96 -1.53
CA LYS A 625 23.90 -39.88 -0.53
C LYS A 625 22.67 -40.71 -0.91
N PHE A 626 22.24 -40.65 -2.17
CA PHE A 626 21.00 -41.25 -2.65
C PHE A 626 21.22 -42.58 -3.38
N HIS A 627 22.48 -42.94 -3.69
CA HIS A 627 22.86 -44.10 -4.50
C HIS A 627 22.15 -44.17 -5.87
N HIS A 628 21.73 -43.00 -6.35
CA HIS A 628 21.04 -42.81 -7.63
C HIS A 628 21.56 -41.53 -8.27
N GLY A 629 21.82 -41.58 -9.57
CA GLY A 629 22.22 -40.44 -10.37
C GLY A 629 21.05 -39.48 -10.50
N LEU A 630 21.19 -38.29 -9.94
CA LEU A 630 20.18 -37.24 -10.01
C LEU A 630 20.59 -36.18 -11.04
N ARG A 631 19.60 -35.41 -11.50
CA ARG A 631 19.84 -34.18 -12.25
C ARG A 631 20.44 -33.12 -11.32
N ASP A 632 21.31 -32.27 -11.86
CA ASP A 632 22.01 -31.23 -11.11
C ASP A 632 21.09 -30.07 -10.67
N ALA A 633 20.06 -29.84 -11.47
CA ALA A 633 18.86 -29.09 -11.15
C ALA A 633 17.65 -29.92 -11.57
N HIS A 634 16.51 -29.63 -10.97
CA HIS A 634 15.27 -30.34 -11.24
C HIS A 634 15.25 -31.85 -10.93
N ALA A 635 15.83 -32.24 -9.80
CA ALA A 635 15.99 -33.63 -9.40
C ALA A 635 14.67 -34.36 -9.09
N LYS A 636 13.63 -33.66 -8.60
CA LYS A 636 12.35 -34.28 -8.25
C LYS A 636 11.29 -34.06 -9.33
N THR A 637 10.82 -35.14 -9.96
CA THR A 637 9.65 -35.11 -10.85
C THR A 637 8.35 -35.01 -10.07
N LEU A 638 7.46 -34.14 -10.51
CA LEU A 638 6.11 -33.96 -9.98
C LEU A 638 5.05 -34.62 -10.87
N ALA A 639 5.26 -34.61 -12.18
CA ALA A 639 4.42 -35.30 -13.16
C ALA A 639 5.15 -35.46 -14.50
N VAL A 640 4.80 -36.52 -15.24
CA VAL A 640 5.10 -36.68 -16.67
C VAL A 640 3.78 -36.83 -17.42
N LEU A 641 3.54 -35.92 -18.36
CA LEU A 641 2.26 -35.75 -19.05
C LEU A 641 2.43 -35.98 -20.55
N ARG A 642 1.49 -36.72 -21.14
CA ARG A 642 1.22 -36.72 -22.58
C ARG A 642 0.25 -35.59 -22.90
N GLY A 643 0.53 -34.79 -23.91
CA GLY A 643 -0.37 -33.72 -24.33
C GLY A 643 -0.30 -33.43 -25.83
N GLU A 644 -1.02 -32.41 -26.23
CA GLU A 644 -1.05 -31.88 -27.59
C GLU A 644 -0.82 -30.36 -27.56
N LEU A 645 0.06 -29.86 -28.43
CA LEU A 645 0.26 -28.44 -28.71
C LEU A 645 -0.37 -28.11 -30.06
N THR A 646 -1.35 -27.20 -30.07
CA THR A 646 -2.03 -26.73 -31.28
C THR A 646 -1.67 -25.27 -31.55
N VAL A 647 -0.98 -25.00 -32.65
CA VAL A 647 -0.62 -23.65 -33.11
C VAL A 647 -1.88 -22.96 -33.63
N TYR A 648 -2.11 -21.71 -33.22
CA TYR A 648 -3.27 -20.95 -33.65
C TYR A 648 -3.21 -20.59 -35.15
N PRO A 649 -4.35 -20.56 -35.86
CA PRO A 649 -4.40 -20.04 -37.22
C PRO A 649 -4.23 -18.51 -37.24
N ASP A 650 -3.87 -17.98 -38.41
CA ASP A 650 -3.88 -16.54 -38.71
C ASP A 650 -3.04 -15.66 -37.76
N LEU A 651 -1.92 -16.21 -37.27
CA LEU A 651 -0.96 -15.44 -36.46
C LEU A 651 -0.34 -14.29 -37.29
N PRO A 652 -0.08 -13.11 -36.68
CA PRO A 652 0.71 -12.06 -37.31
C PRO A 652 2.06 -12.61 -37.82
N PRO A 653 2.59 -12.15 -38.97
CA PRO A 653 3.83 -12.66 -39.54
C PRO A 653 5.01 -12.68 -38.55
N GLU A 654 5.08 -11.69 -37.67
CA GLU A 654 6.15 -11.54 -36.66
C GLU A 654 6.05 -12.62 -35.56
N LEU A 655 4.86 -13.18 -35.33
CA LEU A 655 4.61 -14.27 -34.38
C LEU A 655 4.58 -15.64 -35.07
N ALA A 656 4.20 -15.69 -36.35
CA ALA A 656 4.16 -16.88 -37.19
C ALA A 656 5.58 -17.30 -37.65
N GLN A 657 6.41 -17.75 -36.71
CA GLN A 657 7.83 -18.03 -36.92
C GLN A 657 8.22 -19.43 -36.41
N GLY A 658 9.16 -20.09 -37.09
CA GLY A 658 9.67 -21.42 -36.71
C GLY A 658 8.54 -22.45 -36.57
N LEU A 659 8.48 -23.14 -35.41
CA LEU A 659 7.39 -24.08 -35.06
C LEU A 659 5.99 -23.48 -35.21
N PHE A 660 5.84 -22.17 -35.03
CA PHE A 660 4.55 -21.45 -35.06
C PHE A 660 4.25 -20.84 -36.44
N ALA A 661 5.07 -21.11 -37.45
CA ALA A 661 4.91 -20.54 -38.79
C ALA A 661 3.66 -21.02 -39.52
N GLN A 662 3.19 -22.23 -39.21
CA GLN A 662 1.98 -22.81 -39.79
C GLN A 662 1.08 -23.37 -38.68
N PRO A 663 -0.25 -23.22 -38.82
CA PRO A 663 -1.18 -23.87 -37.90
C PRO A 663 -1.03 -25.40 -38.00
N GLY A 664 -1.05 -26.07 -36.85
CA GLY A 664 -0.86 -27.52 -36.78
C GLY A 664 -0.90 -28.02 -35.34
N SER A 665 -1.08 -29.33 -35.18
CA SER A 665 -1.12 -30.00 -33.89
C SER A 665 0.04 -30.97 -33.77
N TYR A 666 0.74 -30.91 -32.64
CA TYR A 666 1.92 -31.70 -32.33
C TYR A 666 1.72 -32.44 -31.01
N GLN A 667 2.21 -33.67 -30.92
CA GLN A 667 2.23 -34.39 -29.66
C GLN A 667 3.35 -33.85 -28.77
N VAL A 668 3.11 -33.77 -27.46
CA VAL A 668 4.11 -33.30 -26.50
C VAL A 668 4.28 -34.25 -25.32
N ILE A 669 5.52 -34.33 -24.82
CA ILE A 669 5.86 -34.95 -23.54
C ILE A 669 6.32 -33.86 -22.59
N THR A 670 5.55 -33.66 -21.53
CA THR A 670 5.76 -32.58 -20.56
C THR A 670 6.20 -33.13 -19.22
N ARG A 671 7.19 -32.51 -18.59
CA ARG A 671 7.65 -32.82 -17.23
C ARG A 671 7.49 -31.61 -16.32
N LEU A 672 6.76 -31.81 -15.23
CA LEU A 672 6.73 -30.89 -14.09
C LEU A 672 7.75 -31.34 -13.05
N SER A 673 8.48 -30.39 -12.46
CA SER A 673 9.55 -30.70 -11.51
C SER A 673 9.77 -29.57 -10.49
N THR A 674 10.38 -29.87 -9.35
CA THR A 674 11.00 -28.81 -8.53
C THR A 674 12.32 -28.37 -9.18
N THR A 675 12.96 -27.26 -8.78
CA THR A 675 14.25 -26.82 -9.36
C THR A 675 15.49 -27.34 -8.61
N SER A 676 15.32 -27.86 -7.39
CA SER A 676 16.41 -28.35 -6.52
C SER A 676 17.18 -29.51 -7.17
N GLY A 677 18.51 -29.51 -7.03
CA GLY A 677 19.40 -30.62 -7.43
C GLY A 677 19.38 -31.83 -6.47
N VAL A 678 18.54 -31.78 -5.44
CA VAL A 678 18.28 -32.90 -4.52
C VAL A 678 16.79 -33.06 -4.28
N ILE A 679 16.39 -34.30 -3.98
CA ILE A 679 14.99 -34.63 -3.67
C ILE A 679 14.65 -34.09 -2.27
N ARG A 680 13.57 -33.30 -2.19
CA ARG A 680 13.10 -32.61 -0.98
C ARG A 680 11.59 -32.76 -0.81
N SER A 681 11.13 -32.44 0.40
CA SER A 681 9.71 -32.27 0.67
C SER A 681 9.12 -31.13 -0.15
N ASP A 682 7.92 -31.32 -0.69
CA ASP A 682 7.14 -30.29 -1.39
C ASP A 682 6.68 -29.15 -0.47
N GLN A 683 6.87 -29.31 0.85
CA GLN A 683 6.68 -28.24 1.83
C GLN A 683 7.81 -27.20 1.82
N ILE A 684 8.94 -27.51 1.19
CA ILE A 684 10.04 -26.55 1.02
C ILE A 684 9.69 -25.59 -0.11
N ARG A 685 9.84 -24.30 0.17
CA ARG A 685 9.58 -23.23 -0.79
C ARG A 685 10.62 -23.23 -1.90
N GLY A 686 10.18 -23.04 -3.14
CA GLY A 686 11.09 -22.94 -4.27
C GLY A 686 10.41 -22.81 -5.63
N VAL A 687 11.25 -22.65 -6.65
CA VAL A 687 10.84 -22.53 -8.06
C VAL A 687 10.53 -23.90 -8.63
N HIS A 688 9.54 -23.98 -9.52
CA HIS A 688 9.20 -25.21 -10.25
C HIS A 688 9.53 -25.06 -11.74
N GLY A 689 9.81 -26.19 -12.38
CA GLY A 689 10.12 -26.26 -13.81
C GLY A 689 9.02 -26.96 -14.59
N LEU A 690 8.79 -26.45 -15.80
CA LEU A 690 7.97 -27.04 -16.86
C LEU A 690 8.87 -27.27 -18.06
N ALA A 691 9.11 -28.53 -18.41
CA ALA A 691 9.82 -28.91 -19.61
C ALA A 691 8.83 -29.51 -20.61
N ILE A 692 8.77 -28.98 -21.82
CA ILE A 692 7.89 -29.45 -22.89
C ILE A 692 8.76 -29.92 -24.04
N LYS A 693 8.62 -31.18 -24.44
CA LYS A 693 9.25 -31.71 -25.65
C LYS A 693 8.16 -31.91 -26.69
N VAL A 694 8.19 -31.11 -27.75
CA VAL A 694 7.32 -31.22 -28.92
C VAL A 694 7.93 -32.21 -29.88
N LEU A 695 7.13 -33.17 -30.33
CA LEU A 695 7.58 -34.28 -31.17
C LEU A 695 7.28 -33.99 -32.65
N ASP A 696 8.01 -34.67 -33.52
CA ASP A 696 7.87 -34.62 -34.98
C ASP A 696 8.01 -33.20 -35.58
N VAL A 697 8.92 -32.40 -35.02
CA VAL A 697 9.21 -31.04 -35.45
C VAL A 697 10.30 -31.02 -36.52
N ALA A 698 9.92 -30.74 -37.76
CA ALA A 698 10.83 -30.62 -38.90
C ALA A 698 11.33 -29.17 -39.10
N GLY A 699 12.57 -29.03 -39.58
CA GLY A 699 13.18 -27.75 -39.96
C GLY A 699 14.67 -27.71 -39.61
N ASP A 700 15.32 -26.59 -39.94
CA ASP A 700 16.74 -26.38 -39.65
C ASP A 700 17.00 -26.45 -38.16
N ARG A 701 18.02 -27.22 -37.75
CA ARG A 701 18.35 -27.53 -36.36
C ARG A 701 19.39 -26.57 -35.80
N ILE A 702 19.28 -26.26 -34.51
CA ILE A 702 20.27 -25.41 -33.81
C ILE A 702 21.64 -26.10 -33.76
N LEU A 703 21.65 -27.38 -33.38
CA LEU A 703 22.85 -28.20 -33.28
C LEU A 703 22.97 -29.06 -34.54
N SER A 704 24.12 -28.97 -35.21
CA SER A 704 24.35 -29.66 -36.48
C SER A 704 24.36 -31.19 -36.38
N ASP A 705 24.57 -31.73 -35.19
CA ASP A 705 24.60 -33.15 -34.86
C ASP A 705 23.29 -33.67 -34.23
N ASP A 706 22.26 -32.82 -34.10
CA ASP A 706 20.96 -33.21 -33.58
C ASP A 706 20.05 -33.78 -34.68
N GLU A 707 20.06 -35.10 -34.81
CA GLU A 707 19.19 -35.84 -35.74
C GLU A 707 17.74 -36.02 -35.20
N ALA A 708 17.44 -35.56 -33.98
CA ALA A 708 16.11 -35.72 -33.40
C ALA A 708 15.12 -34.69 -33.95
N ALA A 709 13.93 -35.14 -34.35
CA ALA A 709 12.83 -34.29 -34.80
C ALA A 709 12.02 -33.74 -33.61
N THR A 710 12.67 -33.07 -32.66
CA THR A 710 12.01 -32.54 -31.45
C THR A 710 12.25 -31.05 -31.23
N GLN A 711 11.37 -30.36 -30.52
CA GLN A 711 11.59 -29.00 -30.02
C GLN A 711 11.36 -28.97 -28.51
N ASP A 712 12.41 -28.64 -27.76
CA ASP A 712 12.33 -28.52 -26.31
C ASP A 712 12.08 -27.06 -25.90
N PHE A 713 11.08 -26.84 -25.04
CA PHE A 713 10.85 -25.59 -24.34
C PHE A 713 11.02 -25.82 -22.83
N LEU A 714 11.89 -25.03 -22.22
CA LEU A 714 12.18 -25.13 -20.78
C LEU A 714 11.76 -23.84 -20.10
N LEU A 715 10.83 -23.97 -19.16
CA LEU A 715 10.23 -22.86 -18.44
C LEU A 715 10.32 -23.08 -16.93
N VAL A 716 10.24 -21.98 -16.18
CA VAL A 716 10.22 -21.97 -14.71
C VAL A 716 9.16 -21.02 -14.19
N THR A 717 8.74 -21.18 -12.94
CA THR A 717 7.67 -20.38 -12.35
C THR A 717 8.11 -18.97 -11.93
N HIS A 718 9.42 -18.71 -11.90
CA HIS A 718 9.98 -17.40 -11.64
C HIS A 718 10.25 -16.66 -12.96
N ARG A 719 9.77 -15.42 -13.09
CA ARG A 719 9.71 -14.69 -14.36
C ARG A 719 11.08 -14.28 -14.91
N GLU A 720 12.00 -13.83 -14.05
CA GLU A 720 13.37 -13.45 -14.42
C GLU A 720 14.40 -14.45 -13.90
N PHE A 721 15.57 -14.57 -14.53
CA PHE A 721 16.64 -15.38 -13.95
C PHE A 721 17.33 -14.60 -12.82
N PRO A 722 17.68 -15.21 -11.67
CA PRO A 722 18.22 -14.48 -10.52
C PRO A 722 19.66 -13.96 -10.69
N PHE A 723 20.32 -14.25 -11.83
CA PHE A 723 21.69 -13.85 -12.12
C PHE A 723 21.80 -13.27 -13.53
N ALA A 724 22.59 -12.20 -13.71
CA ALA A 724 22.72 -11.52 -14.99
C ALA A 724 23.45 -12.39 -16.03
N ASP A 725 24.56 -13.01 -15.62
CA ASP A 725 25.48 -13.76 -16.49
C ASP A 725 26.04 -15.03 -15.82
N VAL A 726 26.89 -15.76 -16.56
CA VAL A 726 27.56 -16.98 -16.08
C VAL A 726 28.48 -16.70 -14.90
N ARG A 727 29.21 -15.57 -14.92
CA ARG A 727 30.12 -15.16 -13.84
C ARG A 727 29.40 -15.00 -12.52
N ALA A 728 28.27 -14.29 -12.52
CA ALA A 728 27.44 -14.04 -11.34
C ALA A 728 26.87 -15.36 -10.81
N TYR A 729 26.41 -16.24 -11.70
CA TYR A 729 25.94 -17.57 -11.32
C TYR A 729 27.04 -18.41 -10.68
N LEU A 730 28.23 -18.47 -11.28
CA LEU A 730 29.36 -19.24 -10.76
C LEU A 730 29.86 -18.69 -9.40
N ARG A 731 30.03 -17.38 -9.26
CA ARG A 731 30.65 -16.79 -8.07
C ARG A 731 29.69 -16.62 -6.89
N ARG A 732 28.40 -16.39 -7.15
CA ARG A 732 27.40 -16.11 -6.11
C ARG A 732 26.36 -17.23 -5.99
N GLY A 733 25.87 -17.72 -7.13
CA GLY A 733 24.84 -18.77 -7.17
C GLY A 733 25.34 -20.13 -6.72
N MET A 734 26.45 -20.61 -7.27
CA MET A 734 26.97 -21.95 -6.99
C MET A 734 27.34 -22.19 -5.53
N PRO A 735 28.04 -21.28 -4.82
CA PRO A 735 28.30 -21.44 -3.39
C PRO A 735 27.02 -21.47 -2.54
N LEU A 736 26.03 -20.64 -2.89
CA LEU A 736 24.74 -20.61 -2.21
C LEU A 736 23.97 -21.92 -2.43
N ALA A 737 23.86 -22.38 -3.68
CA ALA A 737 23.22 -23.65 -4.01
C ALA A 737 23.91 -24.83 -3.32
N TRP A 738 25.24 -24.84 -3.29
CA TRP A 738 26.05 -25.85 -2.59
C TRP A 738 25.76 -25.90 -1.09
N LEU A 739 25.65 -24.73 -0.44
CA LEU A 739 25.32 -24.61 0.98
C LEU A 739 23.90 -25.11 1.26
N LEU A 740 22.92 -24.60 0.52
CA LEU A 740 21.51 -24.93 0.70
C LEU A 740 21.24 -26.42 0.44
N ALA A 741 21.88 -27.03 -0.55
CA ALA A 741 21.77 -28.46 -0.85
C ALA A 741 22.14 -29.38 0.34
N ARG A 742 22.99 -28.90 1.26
CA ARG A 742 23.47 -29.66 2.42
C ARG A 742 22.66 -29.43 3.69
N LEU A 743 21.76 -28.45 3.70
CA LEU A 743 20.84 -28.22 4.82
C LEU A 743 19.68 -29.23 4.80
N SER A 744 19.30 -29.68 5.99
CA SER A 744 18.08 -30.47 6.21
C SER A 744 16.82 -29.63 5.97
N ASP A 745 15.72 -30.27 5.58
CA ASP A 745 14.44 -29.61 5.31
C ASP A 745 13.95 -28.70 6.47
N PRO A 746 13.99 -29.11 7.77
CA PRO A 746 13.62 -28.20 8.88
C PRO A 746 14.48 -26.95 8.99
N ALA A 747 15.79 -27.07 8.74
CA ALA A 747 16.70 -25.93 8.78
C ALA A 747 16.43 -24.95 7.63
N LEU A 748 16.09 -25.46 6.44
CA LEU A 748 15.67 -24.65 5.30
C LEU A 748 14.33 -23.96 5.57
N SER A 749 13.36 -24.66 6.14
CA SER A 749 12.08 -24.06 6.54
C SER A 749 12.27 -22.94 7.56
N ALA A 750 13.19 -23.10 8.52
CA ALA A 750 13.52 -22.06 9.49
C ALA A 750 14.19 -20.84 8.84
N VAL A 751 15.16 -21.06 7.95
CA VAL A 751 15.81 -19.98 7.18
C VAL A 751 14.80 -19.27 6.28
N GLY A 752 13.95 -20.02 5.57
CA GLY A 752 12.88 -19.47 4.75
C GLY A 752 11.87 -18.67 5.57
N ALA A 753 11.46 -19.16 6.74
CA ALA A 753 10.56 -18.44 7.64
C ALA A 753 11.18 -17.12 8.14
N LEU A 754 12.46 -17.15 8.53
CA LEU A 754 13.22 -15.97 8.92
C LEU A 754 13.30 -14.97 7.77
N LEU A 755 13.71 -15.41 6.58
CA LEU A 755 13.82 -14.57 5.39
C LEU A 755 12.45 -14.04 4.94
N THR A 756 11.37 -14.79 5.12
CA THR A 756 9.99 -14.32 4.84
C THR A 756 9.59 -13.22 5.80
N GLY A 757 10.00 -13.33 7.07
CA GLY A 757 9.80 -12.28 8.06
C GLY A 757 10.63 -11.04 7.78
N VAL A 758 11.83 -11.21 7.21
CA VAL A 758 12.79 -10.13 6.97
C VAL A 758 12.66 -9.50 5.56
N LYS A 759 12.14 -10.21 4.53
CA LYS A 759 11.86 -9.68 3.18
C LYS A 759 11.05 -8.40 3.18
N PRO A 760 9.88 -8.33 3.83
CA PRO A 760 9.14 -7.08 3.89
C PRO A 760 9.98 -6.01 4.59
N VAL A 761 10.76 -6.33 5.62
CA VAL A 761 11.64 -5.37 6.33
C VAL A 761 12.77 -4.85 5.43
N LEU A 762 13.40 -5.71 4.62
CA LEU A 762 14.48 -5.36 3.70
C LEU A 762 13.96 -4.53 2.51
N ALA A 763 12.88 -4.99 1.85
CA ALA A 763 12.20 -4.23 0.81
C ALA A 763 11.79 -2.83 1.32
N LYS A 764 11.39 -2.75 2.60
CA LYS A 764 11.02 -1.52 3.29
C LYS A 764 12.16 -0.58 3.68
N VAL A 765 13.42 -0.98 3.51
CA VAL A 765 14.59 -0.09 3.64
C VAL A 765 15.29 0.15 2.31
N GLY A 766 14.62 -0.14 1.18
CA GLY A 766 15.19 -0.02 -0.16
C GLY A 766 16.26 -1.06 -0.47
N VAL A 767 16.43 -2.06 0.39
CA VAL A 767 17.34 -3.18 0.18
C VAL A 767 16.51 -4.33 -0.34
N ALA A 768 16.47 -4.53 -1.66
CA ALA A 768 15.89 -5.75 -2.20
C ALA A 768 16.67 -6.94 -1.64
N LEU A 769 15.95 -8.00 -1.24
CA LEU A 769 16.62 -9.29 -1.10
C LEU A 769 17.22 -9.62 -2.48
N PRO A 770 18.46 -10.13 -2.54
CA PRO A 770 18.97 -10.61 -3.81
C PRO A 770 17.97 -11.59 -4.42
N ASN A 771 17.65 -11.47 -5.72
CA ASN A 771 16.68 -12.33 -6.40
C ASN A 771 16.94 -13.83 -6.13
N ALA A 772 18.22 -14.22 -6.04
CA ALA A 772 18.65 -15.58 -5.68
C ALA A 772 18.20 -16.08 -4.30
N VAL A 773 17.82 -15.19 -3.38
CA VAL A 773 17.33 -15.50 -2.03
C VAL A 773 15.81 -15.37 -1.95
N GLU A 774 15.24 -14.45 -2.73
CA GLU A 774 13.80 -14.17 -2.79
C GLU A 774 12.96 -15.37 -3.25
N ILE A 775 13.51 -16.18 -4.15
CA ILE A 775 12.89 -17.43 -4.63
C ILE A 775 12.58 -18.45 -3.52
N PHE A 776 13.25 -18.37 -2.36
CA PHE A 776 13.10 -19.34 -1.26
C PHE A 776 12.01 -18.94 -0.25
N ILE A 777 11.32 -17.82 -0.48
CA ILE A 777 10.35 -17.27 0.48
C ILE A 777 9.00 -16.94 -0.14
N GLU A 778 8.81 -17.23 -1.41
CA GLU A 778 7.50 -17.24 -2.05
C GLU A 778 6.56 -18.30 -1.45
N SER A 779 5.26 -18.07 -1.55
CA SER A 779 4.26 -19.02 -1.05
C SER A 779 4.14 -20.21 -2.00
N ASN A 780 4.11 -21.43 -1.45
CA ASN A 780 3.78 -22.62 -2.23
C ASN A 780 2.29 -22.58 -2.60
N THR A 781 2.01 -22.41 -3.89
CA THR A 781 0.65 -22.48 -4.47
C THR A 781 0.55 -23.68 -5.40
N HIS A 782 -0.69 -24.09 -5.72
CA HIS A 782 -0.97 -25.24 -6.57
C HIS A 782 -0.27 -25.11 -7.94
N ILE A 783 0.60 -26.06 -8.28
CA ILE A 783 1.48 -25.96 -9.46
C ILE A 783 0.74 -25.82 -10.79
N LEU A 784 -0.39 -26.52 -10.96
CA LEU A 784 -1.18 -26.43 -12.19
C LEU A 784 -1.85 -25.05 -12.41
N GLY A 785 -1.97 -24.22 -11.36
CA GLY A 785 -2.50 -22.85 -11.47
C GLY A 785 -1.43 -21.79 -11.70
N GLN A 786 -0.15 -22.16 -11.87
CA GLN A 786 0.94 -21.21 -12.07
C GLN A 786 1.20 -20.94 -13.56
N THR A 787 1.72 -19.75 -13.86
CA THR A 787 2.30 -19.40 -15.17
C THR A 787 3.78 -19.77 -15.17
N PHE A 788 4.27 -20.35 -16.27
CA PHE A 788 5.67 -20.72 -16.46
C PHE A 788 6.31 -19.82 -17.51
N TYR A 789 7.53 -19.34 -17.27
CA TYR A 789 8.25 -18.37 -18.07
C TYR A 789 9.56 -18.95 -18.62
N SER A 790 9.97 -18.55 -19.82
CA SER A 790 11.28 -18.91 -20.39
C SER A 790 12.46 -18.33 -19.59
N ALA A 791 12.21 -17.25 -18.85
CA ALA A 791 13.13 -16.42 -18.05
C ALA A 791 14.27 -15.73 -18.83
N ALA A 792 14.83 -16.39 -19.83
CA ALA A 792 15.83 -15.87 -20.76
C ALA A 792 15.24 -15.79 -22.19
N PRO A 793 15.75 -14.87 -23.03
CA PRO A 793 15.27 -14.68 -24.39
C PRO A 793 15.73 -15.78 -25.35
N ILE A 794 14.99 -15.94 -26.43
CA ILE A 794 15.28 -16.84 -27.55
C ILE A 794 15.15 -16.08 -28.87
N ARG A 795 15.76 -16.60 -29.92
CA ARG A 795 15.42 -16.23 -31.30
C ARG A 795 13.98 -16.64 -31.57
N TRP A 796 13.28 -15.85 -32.36
CA TRP A 796 11.91 -16.08 -32.79
C TRP A 796 11.80 -15.81 -34.29
N GLY A 797 12.38 -16.72 -35.07
CA GLY A 797 12.59 -16.55 -36.51
C GLY A 797 13.43 -15.32 -36.82
N ASP A 798 12.81 -14.31 -37.41
CA ASP A 798 13.43 -13.03 -37.74
C ASP A 798 13.49 -12.03 -36.56
N HIS A 799 13.00 -12.42 -35.38
CA HIS A 799 12.89 -11.57 -34.20
C HIS A 799 13.53 -12.19 -32.96
N VAL A 800 13.43 -11.49 -31.83
CA VAL A 800 13.87 -11.95 -30.50
C VAL A 800 12.67 -11.93 -29.56
N ALA A 801 12.48 -12.97 -28.75
CA ALA A 801 11.31 -13.10 -27.88
C ALA A 801 11.65 -13.68 -26.49
N LYS A 802 10.80 -13.37 -25.51
CA LYS A 802 10.55 -14.22 -24.34
C LYS A 802 9.18 -14.88 -24.52
N PHE A 803 8.93 -15.98 -23.82
CA PHE A 803 7.64 -16.66 -23.90
C PHE A 803 7.19 -17.22 -22.54
N GLU A 804 5.88 -17.40 -22.40
CA GLU A 804 5.23 -17.95 -21.21
C GLU A 804 4.19 -19.02 -21.58
N VAL A 805 3.84 -19.86 -20.60
CA VAL A 805 2.73 -20.82 -20.66
C VAL A 805 1.80 -20.52 -19.49
N ALA A 806 0.61 -20.00 -19.78
CA ALA A 806 -0.35 -19.50 -18.80
C ALA A 806 -1.65 -20.34 -18.73
N PRO A 807 -2.31 -20.47 -17.56
CA PRO A 807 -3.56 -21.21 -17.42
C PRO A 807 -4.69 -20.70 -18.35
N LEU A 808 -5.33 -21.62 -19.10
CA LEU A 808 -6.39 -21.29 -20.07
C LEU A 808 -7.76 -21.87 -19.69
N SER A 809 -7.86 -23.16 -19.35
CA SER A 809 -9.14 -23.77 -18.96
C SER A 809 -9.57 -23.35 -17.55
N GLU A 810 -10.88 -23.28 -17.31
CA GLU A 810 -11.44 -22.91 -16.00
C GLU A 810 -10.96 -23.84 -14.87
N SER A 811 -10.76 -25.13 -15.17
CA SER A 811 -10.25 -26.14 -14.24
C SER A 811 -8.87 -25.79 -13.66
N VAL A 812 -7.95 -25.27 -14.47
CA VAL A 812 -6.61 -24.87 -14.00
C VAL A 812 -6.58 -23.43 -13.50
N LYS A 813 -7.42 -22.53 -14.04
CA LYS A 813 -7.57 -21.15 -13.52
C LYS A 813 -8.13 -21.12 -12.11
N ALA A 814 -9.02 -22.06 -11.76
CA ALA A 814 -9.56 -22.18 -10.41
C ALA A 814 -8.48 -22.50 -9.35
N LEU A 815 -7.33 -23.04 -9.77
CA LEU A 815 -6.21 -23.40 -8.91
C LEU A 815 -5.22 -22.23 -8.72
N THR A 816 -5.37 -21.14 -9.50
CA THR A 816 -4.48 -19.98 -9.45
C THR A 816 -4.50 -19.34 -8.07
N GLY A 817 -3.34 -19.27 -7.42
CA GLY A 817 -3.19 -18.68 -6.09
C GLY A 817 -3.66 -19.57 -4.93
N GLN A 818 -4.18 -20.77 -5.20
CA GLN A 818 -4.56 -21.71 -4.14
C GLN A 818 -3.31 -22.18 -3.39
N LEU A 819 -3.25 -21.90 -2.09
CA LEU A 819 -2.10 -22.27 -1.25
C LEU A 819 -2.01 -23.79 -1.05
N LEU A 820 -0.79 -24.32 -1.06
CA LEU A 820 -0.50 -25.67 -0.61
C LEU A 820 -0.68 -25.73 0.91
N ALA A 821 -1.61 -26.57 1.39
CA ALA A 821 -1.86 -26.69 2.83
C ALA A 821 -0.62 -27.21 3.56
N ALA A 822 -0.29 -26.57 4.68
CA ALA A 822 0.83 -26.93 5.52
C ALA A 822 0.54 -28.26 6.19
N ASP A 823 1.40 -29.28 6.00
CA ASP A 823 1.30 -30.68 6.48
C ASP A 823 0.84 -31.75 5.47
N THR A 824 0.62 -31.37 4.20
CA THR A 824 0.19 -32.27 3.10
C THR A 824 1.20 -33.35 2.68
N GLY A 825 2.28 -33.52 3.45
CA GLY A 825 3.27 -34.58 3.26
C GLY A 825 4.41 -34.21 2.31
N TYR A 826 5.31 -35.18 2.13
CA TYR A 826 6.57 -35.01 1.38
C TYR A 826 6.35 -34.83 -0.13
N ASP A 827 5.29 -35.41 -0.69
CA ASP A 827 4.98 -35.45 -2.13
C ASP A 827 3.66 -34.72 -2.47
N ALA A 828 3.34 -33.67 -1.72
CA ALA A 828 2.07 -32.96 -1.82
C ALA A 828 1.73 -32.46 -3.24
N TYR A 829 2.70 -31.96 -4.00
CA TYR A 829 2.46 -31.49 -5.37
C TYR A 829 2.13 -32.65 -6.32
N ARG A 830 2.85 -33.76 -6.16
CA ARG A 830 2.63 -34.96 -6.98
C ARG A 830 1.23 -35.53 -6.73
N SER A 831 0.80 -35.62 -5.48
CA SER A 831 -0.56 -36.05 -5.12
C SER A 831 -1.62 -35.13 -5.72
N GLN A 832 -1.45 -33.81 -5.61
CA GLN A 832 -2.41 -32.85 -6.16
C GLN A 832 -2.53 -32.93 -7.69
N VAL A 833 -1.40 -33.09 -8.40
CA VAL A 833 -1.42 -33.25 -9.86
C VAL A 833 -2.07 -34.57 -10.26
N PHE A 834 -1.79 -35.65 -9.54
CA PHE A 834 -2.46 -36.95 -9.72
C PHE A 834 -3.97 -36.85 -9.53
N ASP A 835 -4.41 -36.29 -8.41
CA ASP A 835 -5.84 -36.12 -8.08
C ASP A 835 -6.55 -35.23 -9.10
N PHE A 836 -5.89 -34.18 -9.59
CA PHE A 836 -6.44 -33.33 -10.64
C PHE A 836 -6.67 -34.10 -11.94
N PHE A 837 -5.64 -34.78 -12.46
CA PHE A 837 -5.72 -35.49 -13.74
C PHE A 837 -6.51 -36.80 -13.66
N ALA A 838 -6.91 -37.24 -12.46
CA ALA A 838 -7.85 -38.34 -12.29
C ALA A 838 -9.26 -37.99 -12.80
N ALA A 839 -9.64 -36.71 -12.87
CA ALA A 839 -10.99 -36.30 -13.26
C ALA A 839 -11.05 -35.08 -14.20
N ASN A 840 -9.92 -34.41 -14.47
CA ASN A 840 -9.91 -33.14 -15.20
C ASN A 840 -9.02 -33.19 -16.45
N THR A 841 -9.36 -32.33 -17.41
CA THR A 841 -8.48 -31.90 -18.50
C THR A 841 -7.87 -30.54 -18.14
N ALA A 842 -6.63 -30.30 -18.56
CA ALA A 842 -5.95 -29.01 -18.43
C ALA A 842 -5.66 -28.40 -19.80
N GLU A 843 -5.98 -27.11 -19.97
CA GLU A 843 -5.54 -26.33 -21.12
C GLU A 843 -4.71 -25.12 -20.65
N TYR A 844 -3.62 -24.86 -21.36
CA TYR A 844 -2.74 -23.70 -21.18
C TYR A 844 -2.52 -22.99 -22.53
N GLU A 845 -2.18 -21.71 -22.47
CA GLU A 845 -1.83 -20.92 -23.65
C GLU A 845 -0.35 -20.57 -23.65
N LEU A 846 0.36 -20.93 -24.72
CA LEU A 846 1.73 -20.49 -24.98
C LEU A 846 1.66 -19.11 -25.62
N ARG A 847 2.33 -18.14 -25.01
CA ARG A 847 2.33 -16.74 -25.44
C ARG A 847 3.75 -16.25 -25.65
N ALA A 848 3.97 -15.44 -26.68
CA ALA A 848 5.25 -14.83 -27.00
C ALA A 848 5.21 -13.31 -26.80
N GLN A 849 6.30 -12.76 -26.28
CA GLN A 849 6.56 -11.33 -26.11
C GLN A 849 7.78 -10.96 -26.96
N LEU A 850 7.56 -10.23 -28.06
CA LEU A 850 8.63 -9.84 -28.98
C LEU A 850 9.42 -8.64 -28.46
N CYS A 851 10.73 -8.62 -28.65
CA CYS A 851 11.62 -7.54 -28.24
C CYS A 851 11.42 -6.29 -29.11
N THR A 852 11.28 -5.12 -28.50
CA THR A 852 11.14 -3.82 -29.19
C THR A 852 12.28 -2.85 -28.89
N ASP A 853 13.03 -3.05 -27.80
CA ASP A 853 14.13 -2.18 -27.38
C ASP A 853 15.18 -2.96 -26.58
N LEU A 854 16.36 -3.18 -27.15
CA LEU A 854 17.46 -3.93 -26.50
C LEU A 854 18.02 -3.27 -25.23
N THR A 855 17.76 -1.97 -25.03
CA THR A 855 18.20 -1.26 -23.81
C THR A 855 17.32 -1.62 -22.63
N ARG A 856 16.00 -1.70 -22.85
CA ARG A 856 15.00 -2.04 -21.82
C ARG A 856 14.66 -3.53 -21.79
N MET A 857 14.97 -4.26 -22.86
CA MET A 857 14.72 -5.68 -23.06
C MET A 857 16.01 -6.40 -23.46
N PRO A 858 17.06 -6.41 -22.60
CA PRO A 858 18.39 -6.90 -22.96
C PRO A 858 18.44 -8.42 -23.14
N ILE A 859 19.35 -8.87 -24.00
CA ILE A 859 19.66 -10.29 -24.24
C ILE A 859 20.70 -10.81 -23.24
N GLU A 860 21.71 -9.99 -22.92
CA GLU A 860 22.86 -10.36 -22.10
C GLU A 860 22.66 -10.14 -20.59
N ASP A 861 21.45 -9.74 -20.16
CA ASP A 861 21.08 -9.62 -18.74
C ASP A 861 19.68 -10.23 -18.49
N ALA A 862 19.68 -11.45 -17.95
CA ALA A 862 18.45 -12.19 -17.67
C ALA A 862 17.72 -11.74 -16.39
N THR A 863 18.27 -10.79 -15.62
CA THR A 863 17.62 -10.24 -14.42
C THR A 863 16.62 -9.11 -14.73
N VAL A 864 16.64 -8.57 -15.94
CA VAL A 864 15.84 -7.41 -16.33
C VAL A 864 14.43 -7.84 -16.77
N PRO A 865 13.37 -7.34 -16.11
CA PRO A 865 11.98 -7.59 -16.53
C PRO A 865 11.69 -6.86 -17.85
N TRP A 866 11.10 -7.57 -18.81
CA TRP A 866 10.70 -7.02 -20.10
C TRP A 866 9.32 -6.34 -19.97
N PRO A 867 9.22 -5.00 -20.14
CA PRO A 867 7.99 -4.26 -19.83
C PRO A 867 6.85 -4.57 -20.80
N GLU A 868 5.68 -4.95 -20.27
CA GLU A 868 4.52 -5.34 -21.09
C GLU A 868 3.85 -4.14 -21.78
N GLU A 869 4.07 -2.93 -21.29
CA GLU A 869 3.63 -1.71 -21.98
C GLU A 869 4.38 -1.47 -23.30
N LEU A 870 5.59 -2.01 -23.45
CA LEU A 870 6.37 -1.94 -24.70
C LEU A 870 6.04 -3.07 -25.66
N SER A 871 5.73 -4.25 -25.13
CA SER A 871 5.39 -5.43 -25.90
C SER A 871 4.58 -6.39 -25.03
N PRO A 872 3.28 -6.63 -25.31
CA PRO A 872 2.47 -7.57 -24.53
C PRO A 872 2.77 -9.02 -24.90
N HIS A 873 2.44 -9.96 -24.02
CA HIS A 873 2.41 -11.39 -24.35
C HIS A 873 1.20 -11.72 -25.22
N ILE A 874 1.43 -12.32 -26.39
CA ILE A 874 0.39 -12.67 -27.37
C ILE A 874 0.35 -14.19 -27.56
N GLY A 875 -0.84 -14.80 -27.48
CA GLY A 875 -1.04 -16.23 -27.65
C GLY A 875 -0.67 -16.73 -29.05
N VAL A 876 0.14 -17.78 -29.12
CA VAL A 876 0.58 -18.41 -30.37
C VAL A 876 0.20 -19.89 -30.49
N ALA A 877 -0.02 -20.56 -29.36
CA ALA A 877 -0.46 -21.95 -29.34
C ALA A 877 -1.23 -22.30 -28.06
N LYS A 878 -2.03 -23.35 -28.14
CA LYS A 878 -2.72 -23.97 -27.00
C LYS A 878 -2.10 -25.32 -26.67
N LEU A 879 -1.77 -25.55 -25.41
CA LEU A 879 -1.39 -26.84 -24.85
C LEU A 879 -2.60 -27.50 -24.19
N ARG A 880 -2.85 -28.78 -24.48
CA ARG A 880 -3.94 -29.56 -23.89
C ARG A 880 -3.40 -30.87 -23.33
N TYR A 881 -3.77 -31.15 -22.08
CA TYR A 881 -3.49 -32.42 -21.39
C TYR A 881 -4.81 -33.06 -20.98
N SER A 882 -5.12 -34.21 -21.57
CA SER A 882 -6.30 -35.01 -21.22
C SER A 882 -6.11 -35.72 -19.88
N GLN A 883 -7.21 -36.25 -19.33
CA GLN A 883 -7.23 -37.13 -18.16
C GLN A 883 -6.25 -38.30 -18.37
N GLN A 884 -5.35 -38.51 -17.42
CA GLN A 884 -4.29 -39.53 -17.49
C GLN A 884 -3.70 -39.78 -16.10
N ASN A 885 -2.89 -40.84 -15.96
CA ASN A 885 -2.09 -41.04 -14.76
C ASN A 885 -0.73 -40.33 -14.91
N PRO A 886 -0.46 -39.21 -14.23
CA PRO A 886 0.76 -38.44 -14.43
C PRO A 886 2.00 -39.01 -13.72
N ASP A 887 1.87 -40.06 -12.90
CA ASP A 887 2.88 -40.48 -11.92
C ASP A 887 2.94 -42.01 -11.69
N SER A 888 2.64 -42.80 -12.72
CA SER A 888 2.88 -44.25 -12.64
C SER A 888 4.37 -44.56 -12.39
N PRO A 889 4.73 -45.67 -11.73
CA PRO A 889 6.13 -46.05 -11.51
C PRO A 889 6.97 -46.03 -12.79
N ASP A 890 6.41 -46.51 -13.89
CA ASP A 890 7.08 -46.52 -15.20
C ASP A 890 7.25 -45.12 -15.77
N ARG A 891 6.25 -44.23 -15.63
CA ARG A 891 6.38 -42.82 -16.01
C ARG A 891 7.42 -42.09 -15.17
N ARG A 892 7.51 -42.40 -13.87
CA ARG A 892 8.56 -41.84 -13.00
C ARG A 892 9.94 -42.27 -13.46
N TYR A 893 10.15 -43.57 -13.64
CA TYR A 893 11.42 -44.09 -14.16
C TYR A 893 11.76 -43.45 -15.52
N PHE A 894 10.78 -43.38 -16.43
CA PHE A 894 10.98 -42.77 -17.73
C PHE A 894 11.35 -41.27 -17.62
N GLY A 895 10.65 -40.49 -16.80
CA GLY A 895 10.94 -39.08 -16.61
C GLY A 895 12.24 -38.77 -15.86
N ASP A 896 12.52 -39.55 -14.82
CA ASP A 896 13.66 -39.36 -13.92
C ASP A 896 14.95 -39.93 -14.48
N ASP A 897 14.92 -41.03 -15.24
CA ASP A 897 16.12 -41.76 -15.68
C ASP A 897 16.34 -41.76 -17.20
N VAL A 898 15.27 -41.78 -18.00
CA VAL A 898 15.38 -41.90 -19.47
C VAL A 898 15.37 -40.54 -20.14
N LEU A 899 14.29 -39.78 -19.97
CA LEU A 899 14.03 -38.53 -20.69
C LEU A 899 15.16 -37.52 -20.48
N SER A 900 15.47 -36.75 -21.52
CA SER A 900 16.38 -35.60 -21.46
C SER A 900 15.68 -34.40 -22.07
N TYR A 901 15.93 -33.23 -21.50
CA TYR A 901 15.45 -31.97 -22.04
C TYR A 901 16.62 -31.01 -22.13
N ASN A 902 16.77 -30.36 -23.28
CA ASN A 902 17.78 -29.33 -23.49
C ASN A 902 17.21 -28.26 -24.41
N SER A 903 17.17 -27.00 -23.96
CA SER A 903 16.62 -25.89 -24.74
C SER A 903 17.31 -25.66 -26.09
N TRP A 904 18.52 -26.21 -26.28
CA TRP A 904 19.24 -26.17 -27.56
C TRP A 904 18.85 -27.29 -28.53
N ARG A 905 18.01 -28.24 -28.12
CA ARG A 905 17.40 -29.24 -29.02
C ARG A 905 16.12 -28.68 -29.60
N GLY A 906 16.23 -28.07 -30.77
CA GLY A 906 15.11 -27.44 -31.44
C GLY A 906 15.48 -26.85 -32.79
N LEU A 907 14.54 -26.10 -33.34
CA LEU A 907 14.72 -25.37 -34.59
C LEU A 907 15.64 -24.17 -34.38
N GLU A 908 16.49 -23.89 -35.38
CA GLU A 908 17.36 -22.71 -35.40
C GLU A 908 16.55 -21.41 -35.23
N ALA A 909 15.32 -21.38 -35.75
CA ALA A 909 14.38 -20.27 -35.56
C ALA A 909 14.03 -20.00 -34.08
N HIS A 910 14.23 -20.96 -33.18
CA HIS A 910 13.96 -20.86 -31.74
C HIS A 910 15.24 -20.98 -30.88
N ARG A 911 16.40 -20.69 -31.47
CA ARG A 911 17.70 -20.76 -30.82
C ARG A 911 17.74 -19.95 -29.50
N PRO A 912 18.10 -20.55 -28.37
CA PRO A 912 18.26 -19.81 -27.12
C PRO A 912 19.33 -18.72 -27.20
N LEU A 913 19.07 -17.54 -26.62
CA LEU A 913 19.98 -16.39 -26.67
C LEU A 913 20.46 -15.97 -25.28
N GLY A 914 21.66 -15.40 -25.22
CA GLY A 914 22.23 -14.83 -23.99
C GLY A 914 22.99 -15.82 -23.10
N PRO A 915 23.68 -15.32 -22.06
CA PRO A 915 24.75 -16.05 -21.36
C PRO A 915 24.22 -17.22 -20.55
N ILE A 916 23.04 -17.07 -19.94
CA ILE A 916 22.39 -18.15 -19.19
C ILE A 916 21.99 -19.30 -20.11
N ASN A 917 21.56 -19.01 -21.33
CA ASN A 917 21.22 -20.05 -22.30
C ASN A 917 22.48 -20.72 -22.85
N ARG A 918 23.55 -19.99 -23.15
CA ARG A 918 24.84 -20.59 -23.54
C ARG A 918 25.43 -21.50 -22.44
N LEU A 919 25.25 -21.15 -21.17
CA LEU A 919 25.56 -22.02 -20.04
C LEU A 919 24.74 -23.33 -20.05
N LYS A 920 23.41 -23.23 -20.27
CA LYS A 920 22.50 -24.39 -20.28
C LYS A 920 22.90 -25.44 -21.31
N LEU A 921 23.48 -25.04 -22.45
CA LEU A 921 23.96 -25.95 -23.49
C LEU A 921 24.86 -27.04 -22.90
N LYS A 922 25.93 -26.63 -22.20
CA LYS A 922 26.92 -27.56 -21.63
C LYS A 922 26.45 -28.19 -20.33
N VAL A 923 25.72 -27.46 -19.50
CA VAL A 923 25.27 -27.94 -18.18
C VAL A 923 24.26 -29.07 -18.30
N TYR A 924 23.23 -28.92 -19.14
CA TYR A 924 22.20 -29.95 -19.29
C TYR A 924 22.74 -31.22 -19.94
N GLU A 925 23.66 -31.09 -20.90
CA GLU A 925 24.36 -32.23 -21.47
C GLU A 925 25.19 -32.97 -20.40
N ALA A 926 26.02 -32.23 -19.65
CA ALA A 926 26.85 -32.82 -18.60
C ALA A 926 26.02 -33.51 -17.50
N SER A 927 24.90 -32.92 -17.09
CA SER A 927 23.97 -33.51 -16.12
C SER A 927 23.33 -34.79 -16.66
N SER A 928 22.87 -34.76 -17.92
CA SER A 928 22.25 -35.93 -18.54
C SER A 928 23.22 -37.09 -18.65
N ASN A 929 24.43 -36.83 -19.17
CA ASN A 929 25.50 -37.81 -19.32
C ASN A 929 25.88 -38.44 -17.97
N PHE A 930 26.02 -37.63 -16.91
CA PHE A 930 26.33 -38.16 -15.58
C PHE A 930 25.22 -39.09 -15.07
N ARG A 931 23.96 -38.68 -15.19
CA ARG A 931 22.81 -39.47 -14.73
C ARG A 931 22.70 -40.79 -15.48
N HIS A 932 22.78 -40.75 -16.81
CA HIS A 932 22.71 -41.94 -17.66
C HIS A 932 23.85 -42.93 -17.37
N ASP A 933 25.08 -42.44 -17.20
CA ASP A 933 26.23 -43.26 -16.78
C ASP A 933 25.99 -43.90 -15.41
N LYS A 934 25.59 -43.12 -14.40
CA LYS A 934 25.44 -43.62 -13.02
C LYS A 934 24.21 -44.51 -12.82
N ASN A 935 23.17 -44.34 -13.63
CA ASN A 935 21.96 -45.14 -13.56
C ASN A 935 21.99 -46.32 -14.53
N ASN A 936 23.04 -46.45 -15.35
CA ASN A 936 23.18 -47.46 -16.39
C ASN A 936 21.99 -47.45 -17.38
N VAL A 937 21.60 -46.26 -17.82
CA VAL A 937 20.49 -46.02 -18.74
C VAL A 937 21.03 -45.40 -20.02
N ARG A 938 20.63 -45.93 -21.17
CA ARG A 938 21.04 -45.38 -22.47
C ARG A 938 20.25 -44.09 -22.76
N PRO A 939 20.90 -43.00 -23.24
CA PRO A 939 20.19 -41.83 -23.72
C PRO A 939 19.20 -42.19 -24.85
N LEU A 940 17.99 -41.65 -24.76
CA LEU A 940 16.91 -41.86 -25.74
C LEU A 940 16.19 -40.54 -25.99
N GLU A 941 16.06 -40.15 -27.25
CA GLU A 941 15.10 -39.13 -27.67
C GLU A 941 13.77 -39.83 -27.99
N PRO A 942 12.67 -39.47 -27.30
CA PRO A 942 11.45 -40.25 -27.30
C PRO A 942 10.58 -39.97 -28.52
N THR A 943 9.80 -40.97 -28.91
CA THR A 943 8.58 -40.84 -29.72
C THR A 943 7.34 -40.89 -28.80
N VAL A 944 6.16 -40.60 -29.34
CA VAL A 944 4.89 -40.62 -28.59
C VAL A 944 4.65 -41.99 -27.93
N ALA A 945 5.07 -43.07 -28.60
CA ALA A 945 4.88 -44.45 -28.16
C ALA A 945 5.80 -44.84 -26.99
N ASP A 946 6.91 -44.13 -26.79
CA ASP A 946 7.90 -44.47 -25.75
C ASP A 946 7.47 -44.02 -24.35
N LEU A 947 6.51 -43.09 -24.25
CA LEU A 947 5.96 -42.67 -22.96
C LEU A 947 5.03 -43.76 -22.40
N PRO A 948 5.32 -44.34 -21.22
CA PRO A 948 4.46 -45.35 -20.60
C PRO A 948 3.05 -44.83 -20.33
N GLU A 949 2.07 -45.74 -20.30
CA GLU A 949 0.67 -45.41 -20.00
C GLU A 949 0.44 -44.83 -18.59
#